data_AF-A0A2N6EUM2-F1
#
_entry.id   AF-A0A2N6EUM2-F1
#
_cell.length_a   1.000
_cell.length_b   1.000
_cell.length_c   1.000
_cell.angle_alpha   90.00
_cell.angle_beta   90.00
_cell.angle_gamma   90.00
#
_symmetry.space_group_name_H-M   'P 1'
#
loop_
_entity.id
_entity.type
_entity.pdbx_description
1 polymer ?
#
loop_
_entity_poly.entity_id
_entity_poly.type
_entity_poly.pdbx_seq_one_letter_code
_entity_poly.pdbx_strand_id
1 'polypeptide(L)'
;MKTDLHGATVSLAPQRPALQEQLLQVRHQCTQCQRCVVECQFLKNYGDPKRIADGYDPAENYHLGLPFECSLCGLCTAVCPDGVNPVPMFLEMRRETFDRGEGAYPEHRGLQGYEKKGTSQRFSWYALPENCDTIFFPGCGLPGTRPEQTLKAFEVLQRSVPNAGIVLDCCTKPSHDLGKEKYFHAMFGELKEFLCGHGIKTVLVACPNCDKVFTEYGPEFETTTIYEFLDAGELPETGNVSGTVNVHDPCVSRFSGKVHEAVRSLAEKKGLSVVETRHSRETTLCCGEGGAVGCISPELARGWARKRTGEADGSRTVTYCAGCAHHLGVHGPTNHILDLVFTPEAALADKANVSRAPLTYFNRLRLKKTLKKNVAATVTRERTFTAGEEATGGLLKKLAILAIVVSAIVAVRATGFTEYFDQEKLRVLIEGYGMLAPIIYMAIYCIAPALFLPGLPISIVGAILFGPVMGVAYTISSASVGACVAFLVSRYLARGWIESKLKSPRWRHLDEQVQKHGWKMVAFTRLIPLFPFNLLNYAFGLTRVKFSHYALATLLFMLPGTIAFITFSSSLLDVIRGKISPTFLLGLGLMVLVSLMPMFHKRYKAKREVRAQQAAPSRPCYSFKKSLKVKTAVFAGISLVVAAGFFLVNHYFWAVNAHVYTAEFHLMFLLKNLQAANLELFTDYFKPMGTSLNGFVLLLLANLFQGFWLPFSKPILVTAQVGAQGLMVGLLFSYLSLLLSGILSFGFARFLLGDIRPLLRNGKTGPPKNGRSRLMTLGLPVAAALPWLPLSVMPMLAGVLRVPLAQTSVLMGCGLLLRIVILMLIPSLFI
;
A
#
# COMPACT_ATOMS: atom_id res chain seq x y z
N MET A 1 -38.52 18.15 -4.60
CA MET A 1 -38.53 17.64 -5.99
C MET A 1 -37.30 18.17 -6.71
N LYS A 2 -36.56 17.31 -7.43
CA LYS A 2 -35.57 17.72 -8.43
C LYS A 2 -36.01 17.17 -9.78
N THR A 3 -36.08 18.03 -10.77
CA THR A 3 -36.24 17.65 -12.18
C THR A 3 -34.88 17.24 -12.72
N ASP A 4 -34.79 16.06 -13.32
CA ASP A 4 -33.60 15.71 -14.10
C ASP A 4 -33.60 16.45 -15.45
N LEU A 5 -32.51 16.31 -16.21
CA LEU A 5 -32.35 16.90 -17.54
C LEU A 5 -33.36 16.38 -18.59
N HIS A 6 -34.20 15.41 -18.22
CA HIS A 6 -35.22 14.79 -19.07
C HIS A 6 -36.66 15.07 -18.60
N GLY A 7 -36.84 15.94 -17.61
CA GLY A 7 -38.17 16.36 -17.14
C GLY A 7 -38.89 15.33 -16.26
N ALA A 8 -38.21 14.27 -15.80
CA ALA A 8 -38.80 13.32 -14.87
C ALA A 8 -38.72 13.85 -13.43
N THR A 9 -39.87 13.96 -12.77
CA THR A 9 -39.97 14.29 -11.35
C THR A 9 -39.56 13.09 -10.50
N VAL A 10 -38.35 13.12 -9.92
CA VAL A 10 -37.91 12.07 -8.99
C VAL A 10 -38.49 12.34 -7.60
N SER A 11 -39.30 11.41 -7.10
CA SER A 11 -39.77 11.41 -5.70
C SER A 11 -38.60 11.28 -4.74
N LEU A 12 -38.59 12.15 -3.71
CA LEU A 12 -37.58 12.18 -2.65
C LEU A 12 -37.84 11.10 -1.57
N ALA A 13 -39.03 10.49 -1.55
CA ALA A 13 -39.33 9.40 -0.63
C ALA A 13 -38.76 8.06 -1.17
N PRO A 14 -38.42 7.09 -0.28
CA PRO A 14 -38.14 5.72 -0.70
C PRO A 14 -39.32 5.18 -1.52
N GLN A 15 -39.10 4.59 -2.68
CA GLN A 15 -40.20 4.11 -3.53
C GLN A 15 -40.64 2.70 -3.16
N ARG A 16 -39.71 1.85 -2.70
CA ARG A 16 -40.02 0.47 -2.30
C ARG A 16 -40.78 0.42 -0.96
N PRO A 17 -41.98 -0.17 -0.90
CA PRO A 17 -42.72 -0.36 0.35
C PRO A 17 -41.93 -1.15 1.40
N ALA A 18 -41.23 -2.20 0.97
CA ALA A 18 -40.36 -3.00 1.84
C ALA A 18 -39.24 -2.16 2.48
N LEU A 19 -38.65 -1.21 1.74
CA LEU A 19 -37.65 -0.31 2.31
C LEU A 19 -38.25 0.63 3.34
N GLN A 20 -39.44 1.19 3.08
CA GLN A 20 -40.13 2.06 4.03
C GLN A 20 -40.44 1.34 5.34
N GLU A 21 -40.94 0.11 5.25
CA GLU A 21 -41.22 -0.74 6.41
C GLU A 21 -39.94 -1.00 7.22
N GLN A 22 -38.85 -1.39 6.56
CA GLN A 22 -37.58 -1.66 7.22
C GLN A 22 -36.97 -0.41 7.88
N LEU A 23 -37.07 0.76 7.23
CA LEU A 23 -36.65 2.03 7.82
C LEU A 23 -37.46 2.33 9.09
N LEU A 24 -38.78 2.24 9.03
CA LEU A 24 -39.66 2.48 10.20
C LEU A 24 -39.35 1.49 11.33
N GLN A 25 -39.23 0.20 11.02
CA GLN A 25 -38.91 -0.83 11.99
C GLN A 25 -37.61 -0.51 12.74
N VAL A 26 -36.53 -0.18 12.04
CA VAL A 26 -35.25 0.17 12.65
C VAL A 26 -35.35 1.47 13.47
N ARG A 27 -36.08 2.49 12.99
CA ARG A 27 -36.28 3.77 13.71
C ARG A 27 -37.00 3.58 15.04
N HIS A 28 -38.02 2.72 15.07
CA HIS A 28 -38.83 2.49 16.27
C HIS A 28 -38.14 1.54 17.26
N GLN A 29 -37.52 0.46 16.78
CA GLN A 29 -36.97 -0.58 17.66
C GLN A 29 -35.55 -0.25 18.18
N CYS A 30 -34.78 0.57 17.47
CA CYS A 30 -33.41 0.87 17.89
C CYS A 30 -33.35 1.93 19.00
N THR A 31 -32.82 1.54 20.16
CA THR A 31 -32.58 2.38 21.34
C THR A 31 -31.31 3.24 21.27
N GLN A 32 -30.53 3.11 20.19
CA GLN A 32 -29.24 3.80 20.01
C GLN A 32 -28.20 3.52 21.10
N CYS A 33 -28.24 2.33 21.72
CA CYS A 33 -27.27 1.90 22.74
C CYS A 33 -25.80 1.77 22.28
N GLN A 34 -25.52 1.98 20.98
CA GLN A 34 -24.19 1.95 20.34
C GLN A 34 -23.42 0.62 20.40
N ARG A 35 -23.96 -0.46 20.98
CA ARG A 35 -23.25 -1.76 21.09
C ARG A 35 -22.83 -2.33 19.74
N CYS A 36 -23.72 -2.25 18.74
CA CYS A 36 -23.41 -2.65 17.36
C CYS A 36 -22.32 -1.77 16.71
N VAL A 37 -22.24 -0.49 17.07
CA VAL A 37 -21.21 0.45 16.59
C VAL A 37 -19.84 0.09 17.16
N VAL A 38 -19.76 -0.32 18.43
CA VAL A 38 -18.49 -0.76 19.03
C VAL A 38 -17.89 -1.97 18.31
N GLU A 39 -18.72 -2.91 17.84
CA GLU A 39 -18.21 -4.13 17.20
C GLU A 39 -18.07 -4.04 15.68
N CYS A 40 -18.88 -3.23 15.00
CA CYS A 40 -18.95 -3.16 13.54
C CYS A 40 -18.09 -2.03 12.94
N GLN A 41 -17.09 -2.38 12.12
CA GLN A 41 -16.23 -1.37 11.46
C GLN A 41 -17.01 -0.43 10.52
N PHE A 42 -18.05 -0.94 9.85
CA PHE A 42 -18.91 -0.12 9.00
C PHE A 42 -19.68 0.91 9.84
N LEU A 43 -20.37 0.48 10.91
CA LEU A 43 -21.15 1.39 11.74
C LEU A 43 -20.28 2.40 12.50
N LYS A 44 -19.00 2.08 12.81
CA LYS A 44 -18.05 3.08 13.34
C LYS A 44 -17.84 4.27 12.40
N ASN A 45 -17.92 4.04 11.09
CA ASN A 45 -17.71 5.09 10.10
C ASN A 45 -18.99 5.89 9.83
N TYR A 46 -20.16 5.25 9.95
CA TYR A 46 -21.43 5.79 9.45
C TYR A 46 -22.48 6.09 10.54
N GLY A 47 -22.25 5.66 11.79
CA GLY A 47 -23.20 5.82 12.89
C GLY A 47 -24.07 4.58 13.13
N ASP A 48 -24.92 4.66 14.15
CA ASP A 48 -25.87 3.60 14.50
C ASP A 48 -26.99 3.44 13.45
N PRO A 49 -27.64 2.25 13.39
CA PRO A 49 -28.68 1.99 12.40
C PRO A 49 -29.85 2.97 12.40
N LYS A 50 -30.25 3.48 13.58
CA LYS A 50 -31.34 4.47 13.68
C LYS A 50 -30.97 5.78 13.02
N ARG A 51 -29.78 6.33 13.30
CA ARG A 51 -29.31 7.55 12.61
C ARG A 51 -29.25 7.39 11.09
N ILE A 52 -28.80 6.23 10.63
CA ILE A 52 -28.76 5.93 9.18
C ILE A 52 -30.19 5.87 8.62
N ALA A 53 -31.12 5.25 9.33
CA ALA A 53 -32.52 5.16 8.92
C ALA A 53 -33.22 6.53 8.94
N ASP A 54 -33.04 7.33 10.00
CA ASP A 54 -33.60 8.69 10.15
C ASP A 54 -33.08 9.63 9.07
N GLY A 55 -31.78 9.57 8.76
CA GLY A 55 -31.13 10.43 7.78
C GLY A 55 -31.20 9.94 6.34
N TYR A 56 -31.83 8.81 6.04
CA TYR A 56 -31.83 8.26 4.68
C TYR A 56 -32.62 9.15 3.70
N ASP A 57 -31.90 9.79 2.78
CA ASP A 57 -32.46 10.50 1.64
C ASP A 57 -31.99 9.86 0.31
N PRO A 58 -32.87 9.15 -0.43
CA PRO A 58 -32.51 8.53 -1.70
C PRO A 58 -32.23 9.53 -2.83
N ALA A 59 -32.47 10.83 -2.63
CA ALA A 59 -32.09 11.88 -3.57
C ALA A 59 -30.60 12.22 -3.51
N GLU A 60 -29.91 11.83 -2.44
CA GLU A 60 -28.48 12.04 -2.31
C GLU A 60 -27.70 10.79 -2.72
N ASN A 61 -26.76 10.96 -3.66
CA ASN A 61 -25.81 9.91 -4.06
C ASN A 61 -25.04 9.33 -2.86
N TYR A 62 -24.91 10.09 -1.76
CA TYR A 62 -24.32 9.61 -0.53
C TYR A 62 -25.03 8.35 0.00
N HIS A 63 -26.34 8.45 0.20
CA HIS A 63 -27.21 7.42 0.77
C HIS A 63 -27.44 6.24 -0.18
N LEU A 64 -27.41 6.46 -1.50
CA LEU A 64 -27.45 5.38 -2.49
C LEU A 64 -26.16 4.53 -2.49
N GLY A 65 -25.01 5.16 -2.21
CA GLY A 65 -23.72 4.49 -2.17
C GLY A 65 -23.41 3.77 -0.86
N LEU A 66 -23.78 4.38 0.27
CA LEU A 66 -23.52 3.89 1.63
C LEU A 66 -23.83 2.41 1.88
N PRO A 67 -24.99 1.85 1.49
CA PRO A 67 -25.34 0.46 1.82
C PRO A 67 -24.39 -0.56 1.16
N PHE A 68 -23.67 -0.20 0.09
CA PHE A 68 -22.70 -1.06 -0.58
C PHE A 68 -21.39 -1.24 0.19
N GLU A 69 -21.15 -0.45 1.23
CA GLU A 69 -20.03 -0.63 2.15
C GLU A 69 -20.37 -1.52 3.37
N CYS A 70 -21.65 -1.84 3.58
CA CYS A 70 -22.08 -2.79 4.60
C CYS A 70 -21.82 -4.24 4.15
N SER A 71 -21.27 -5.12 4.99
CA SER A 71 -21.02 -6.52 4.59
C SER A 71 -22.27 -7.41 4.60
N LEU A 72 -23.44 -6.89 4.99
CA LEU A 72 -24.67 -7.67 5.21
C LEU A 72 -24.46 -8.89 6.13
N CYS A 73 -23.52 -8.79 7.08
CA CYS A 73 -23.00 -9.93 7.84
C CYS A 73 -23.79 -10.27 9.11
N GLY A 74 -24.79 -9.46 9.48
CA GLY A 74 -25.64 -9.69 10.66
C GLY A 74 -24.97 -9.55 12.03
N LEU A 75 -23.71 -9.12 12.11
CA LEU A 75 -23.05 -8.95 13.42
C LEU A 75 -23.78 -7.93 14.29
N CYS A 76 -24.29 -6.85 13.68
CA CYS A 76 -25.07 -5.84 14.38
C CYS A 76 -26.33 -6.41 15.03
N THR A 77 -26.99 -7.38 14.39
CA THR A 77 -28.15 -8.10 14.91
C THR A 77 -27.75 -8.96 16.11
N ALA A 78 -26.69 -9.77 15.96
CA ALA A 78 -26.26 -10.69 17.01
C ALA A 78 -25.77 -10.00 18.30
N VAL A 79 -25.24 -8.77 18.20
CA VAL A 79 -24.78 -8.01 19.37
C VAL A 79 -25.81 -6.99 19.88
N CYS A 80 -26.97 -6.88 19.23
CA CYS A 80 -28.01 -5.95 19.65
C CYS A 80 -28.75 -6.49 20.88
N PRO A 81 -28.81 -5.75 22.00
CA PRO A 81 -29.56 -6.21 23.17
C PRO A 81 -31.06 -6.29 22.93
N ASP A 82 -31.58 -5.46 22.01
CA ASP A 82 -33.01 -5.36 21.69
C ASP A 82 -33.40 -6.20 20.46
N GLY A 83 -32.48 -7.00 19.92
CA GLY A 83 -32.75 -7.89 18.77
C GLY A 83 -32.98 -7.19 17.42
N VAL A 84 -32.68 -5.89 17.30
CA VAL A 84 -32.89 -5.13 16.06
C VAL A 84 -32.03 -5.69 14.93
N ASN A 85 -32.67 -6.02 13.80
CA ASN A 85 -32.01 -6.53 12.60
C ASN A 85 -32.00 -5.49 11.47
N PRO A 86 -30.93 -4.71 11.28
CA PRO A 86 -30.85 -3.72 10.21
C PRO A 86 -30.38 -4.30 8.86
N VAL A 87 -30.10 -5.60 8.77
CA VAL A 87 -29.59 -6.20 7.52
C VAL A 87 -30.59 -6.09 6.36
N PRO A 88 -31.90 -6.39 6.53
CA PRO A 88 -32.87 -6.24 5.45
C PRO A 88 -33.02 -4.79 4.99
N MET A 89 -32.98 -3.82 5.93
CA MET A 89 -32.93 -2.39 5.60
C MET A 89 -31.79 -2.09 4.62
N PHE A 90 -30.56 -2.50 4.91
CA PHE A 90 -29.42 -2.25 4.01
C PHE A 90 -29.55 -2.99 2.66
N LEU A 91 -30.13 -4.18 2.63
CA LEU A 91 -30.39 -4.90 1.39
C LEU A 91 -31.43 -4.18 0.53
N GLU A 92 -32.52 -3.71 1.11
CA GLU A 92 -33.55 -2.94 0.43
C GLU A 92 -33.02 -1.58 -0.08
N MET A 93 -32.11 -0.93 0.67
CA MET A 93 -31.43 0.28 0.18
C MET A 93 -30.61 -0.01 -1.09
N ARG A 94 -29.96 -1.19 -1.19
CA ARG A 94 -29.24 -1.59 -2.42
C ARG A 94 -30.21 -1.85 -3.57
N ARG A 95 -31.35 -2.50 -3.30
CA ARG A 95 -32.39 -2.78 -4.31
C ARG A 95 -33.01 -1.49 -4.86
N GLU A 96 -33.38 -0.56 -3.99
CA GLU A 96 -33.84 0.79 -4.36
C GLU A 96 -32.79 1.51 -5.23
N THR A 97 -31.50 1.39 -4.88
CA THR A 97 -30.42 1.99 -5.68
C THR A 97 -30.34 1.39 -7.09
N PHE A 98 -30.60 0.10 -7.25
CA PHE A 98 -30.68 -0.55 -8.56
C PHE A 98 -31.92 -0.15 -9.34
N ASP A 99 -33.09 -0.08 -8.70
CA ASP A 99 -34.34 0.35 -9.33
C ASP A 99 -34.27 1.80 -9.85
N ARG A 100 -33.47 2.65 -9.19
CA ARG A 100 -33.15 4.02 -9.63
C ARG A 100 -32.11 4.11 -10.75
N GLY A 101 -31.53 2.98 -11.17
CA GLY A 101 -30.48 2.94 -12.20
C GLY A 101 -29.07 3.28 -11.71
N GLU A 102 -28.86 3.40 -10.39
CA GLU A 102 -27.60 3.88 -9.80
C GLU A 102 -26.74 2.77 -9.18
N GLY A 103 -27.24 1.53 -9.12
CA GLY A 103 -26.55 0.40 -8.47
C GLY A 103 -25.45 -0.27 -9.30
N ALA A 104 -25.38 0.03 -10.60
CA ALA A 104 -24.48 -0.63 -11.54
C ALA A 104 -23.02 -0.10 -11.48
N TYR A 105 -22.34 -0.35 -10.36
CA TYR A 105 -20.96 0.10 -10.18
C TYR A 105 -19.94 -0.71 -11.02
N PRO A 106 -19.03 -0.05 -11.76
CA PRO A 106 -17.99 -0.74 -12.55
C PRO A 106 -17.09 -1.68 -11.74
N GLU A 107 -16.89 -1.39 -10.45
CA GLU A 107 -16.09 -2.17 -9.52
C GLU A 107 -16.65 -3.58 -9.29
N HIS A 108 -17.96 -3.78 -9.50
CA HIS A 108 -18.61 -5.08 -9.40
C HIS A 108 -18.41 -5.97 -10.64
N ARG A 109 -17.87 -5.43 -11.75
CA ARG A 109 -17.72 -6.16 -13.02
C ARG A 109 -16.95 -7.47 -12.87
N GLY A 110 -15.94 -7.51 -12.00
CA GLY A 110 -15.17 -8.73 -11.73
C GLY A 110 -16.03 -9.83 -11.08
N LEU A 111 -16.82 -9.46 -10.08
CA LEU A 111 -17.72 -10.37 -9.35
C LEU A 111 -18.90 -10.83 -10.23
N GLN A 112 -19.53 -9.90 -10.96
CA GLN A 112 -20.58 -10.22 -11.93
C GLN A 112 -20.06 -11.12 -13.05
N GLY A 113 -18.84 -10.87 -13.53
CA GLY A 113 -18.19 -11.74 -14.52
C GLY A 113 -17.88 -13.14 -13.97
N TYR A 114 -17.56 -13.28 -12.68
CA TYR A 114 -17.42 -14.57 -12.02
C TYR A 114 -18.75 -15.31 -11.92
N GLU A 115 -19.83 -14.64 -11.49
CA GLU A 115 -21.18 -15.20 -11.41
C GLU A 115 -21.69 -15.64 -12.78
N LYS A 116 -21.56 -14.78 -13.81
CA LYS A 116 -21.96 -15.08 -15.20
C LYS A 116 -21.23 -16.30 -15.77
N LYS A 117 -19.93 -16.45 -15.49
CA LYS A 117 -19.20 -17.69 -15.82
C LYS A 117 -19.71 -18.87 -14.98
N GLY A 118 -20.02 -18.61 -13.72
CA GLY A 118 -20.63 -19.55 -12.78
C GLY A 118 -21.86 -20.25 -13.33
N THR A 119 -22.78 -19.47 -13.89
CA THR A 119 -24.07 -19.92 -14.45
C THR A 119 -24.00 -20.32 -15.93
N SER A 120 -22.91 -20.02 -16.63
CA SER A 120 -22.78 -20.35 -18.05
C SER A 120 -22.77 -21.86 -18.31
N GLN A 121 -23.32 -22.26 -19.45
CA GLN A 121 -23.33 -23.63 -19.98
C GLN A 121 -21.99 -24.36 -19.82
N ARG A 122 -20.88 -23.65 -20.05
CA ARG A 122 -19.53 -24.23 -19.99
C ARG A 122 -19.21 -24.80 -18.60
N PHE A 123 -19.64 -24.14 -17.54
CA PHE A 123 -19.31 -24.51 -16.17
C PHE A 123 -20.47 -25.11 -15.37
N SER A 124 -21.71 -24.94 -15.84
CA SER A 124 -22.87 -25.57 -15.25
C SER A 124 -23.05 -27.00 -15.76
N TRP A 125 -23.51 -27.90 -14.90
CA TRP A 125 -23.91 -29.25 -15.28
C TRP A 125 -24.73 -29.91 -14.18
N TYR A 126 -25.84 -30.54 -14.57
CA TYR A 126 -26.79 -31.21 -13.70
C TYR A 126 -26.77 -32.68 -14.09
N ALA A 127 -26.68 -33.55 -13.09
CA ALA A 127 -26.70 -34.99 -13.27
C ALA A 127 -27.62 -35.60 -12.21
N LEU A 128 -28.79 -36.06 -12.64
CA LEU A 128 -29.82 -36.66 -11.80
C LEU A 128 -29.96 -38.14 -12.20
N PRO A 129 -29.55 -39.08 -11.34
CA PRO A 129 -29.81 -40.51 -11.50
C PRO A 129 -31.31 -40.84 -11.56
N GLU A 130 -31.62 -42.09 -11.89
CA GLU A 130 -32.99 -42.59 -11.78
C GLU A 130 -33.45 -42.56 -10.31
N ASN A 131 -34.72 -42.17 -10.08
CA ASN A 131 -35.28 -42.02 -8.73
C ASN A 131 -34.46 -41.10 -7.81
N CYS A 132 -33.85 -40.06 -8.38
CA CYS A 132 -33.10 -39.06 -7.64
C CYS A 132 -34.06 -38.06 -6.96
N ASP A 133 -34.05 -38.01 -5.63
CA ASP A 133 -34.74 -36.97 -4.83
C ASP A 133 -33.77 -36.08 -4.04
N THR A 134 -32.49 -36.45 -4.01
CA THR A 134 -31.45 -35.83 -3.20
C THR A 134 -30.30 -35.40 -4.09
N ILE A 135 -29.86 -34.15 -3.98
CA ILE A 135 -28.73 -33.63 -4.75
C ILE A 135 -27.62 -33.06 -3.88
N PHE A 136 -26.39 -33.12 -4.37
CA PHE A 136 -25.26 -32.35 -3.88
C PHE A 136 -25.05 -31.08 -4.70
N PHE A 137 -25.12 -29.93 -4.04
CA PHE A 137 -24.87 -28.61 -4.60
C PHE A 137 -23.59 -28.00 -3.97
N PRO A 138 -22.40 -28.24 -4.55
CA PRO A 138 -21.14 -27.75 -3.97
C PRO A 138 -20.94 -26.22 -4.08
N GLY A 139 -21.81 -25.53 -4.83
CA GLY A 139 -21.68 -24.12 -5.17
C GLY A 139 -20.61 -23.87 -6.24
N CYS A 140 -20.34 -22.59 -6.51
CA CYS A 140 -19.49 -22.19 -7.65
C CYS A 140 -17.99 -22.07 -7.34
N GLY A 141 -17.62 -21.90 -6.06
CA GLY A 141 -16.23 -21.67 -5.63
C GLY A 141 -15.45 -22.93 -5.27
N LEU A 142 -16.10 -23.86 -4.56
CA LEU A 142 -15.45 -25.08 -4.08
C LEU A 142 -14.97 -25.99 -5.24
N PRO A 143 -15.76 -26.24 -6.30
CA PRO A 143 -15.31 -27.00 -7.47
C PRO A 143 -14.05 -26.49 -8.17
N GLY A 144 -13.75 -25.19 -8.05
CA GLY A 144 -12.56 -24.60 -8.65
C GLY A 144 -11.36 -24.57 -7.72
N THR A 145 -11.59 -24.26 -6.45
CA THR A 145 -10.50 -24.15 -5.45
C THR A 145 -10.05 -25.51 -4.92
N ARG A 146 -11.00 -26.46 -4.78
CA ARG A 146 -10.86 -27.77 -4.13
C ARG A 146 -11.65 -28.86 -4.89
N PRO A 147 -11.30 -29.12 -6.16
CA PRO A 147 -12.04 -30.09 -6.99
C PRO A 147 -12.01 -31.51 -6.41
N GLU A 148 -10.88 -31.92 -5.82
CA GLU A 148 -10.71 -33.26 -5.25
C GLU A 148 -11.56 -33.45 -3.99
N GLN A 149 -11.55 -32.48 -3.06
CA GLN A 149 -12.41 -32.52 -1.87
C GLN A 149 -13.90 -32.47 -2.25
N THR A 150 -14.24 -31.75 -3.32
CA THR A 150 -15.62 -31.72 -3.85
C THR A 150 -16.04 -33.11 -4.33
N LEU A 151 -15.19 -33.78 -5.10
CA LEU A 151 -15.46 -35.13 -5.60
C LEU A 151 -15.57 -36.14 -4.45
N LYS A 152 -14.62 -36.14 -3.51
CA LYS A 152 -14.63 -37.04 -2.34
C LYS A 152 -15.88 -36.85 -1.47
N ALA A 153 -16.31 -35.61 -1.26
CA ALA A 153 -17.54 -35.34 -0.51
C ALA A 153 -18.77 -35.93 -1.21
N PHE A 154 -18.83 -35.83 -2.54
CA PHE A 154 -19.91 -36.43 -3.32
C PHE A 154 -19.86 -37.96 -3.30
N GLU A 155 -18.67 -38.56 -3.41
CA GLU A 155 -18.48 -40.02 -3.32
C GLU A 155 -18.93 -40.57 -1.97
N VAL A 156 -18.64 -39.87 -0.87
CA VAL A 156 -19.12 -40.26 0.47
C VAL A 156 -20.64 -40.16 0.56
N LEU A 157 -21.24 -39.11 0.01
CA LEU A 157 -22.71 -38.99 -0.06
C LEU A 157 -23.33 -40.17 -0.83
N GLN A 158 -22.77 -40.53 -1.99
CA GLN A 158 -23.30 -41.62 -2.81
C GLN A 158 -23.21 -43.00 -2.14
N ARG A 159 -22.32 -43.20 -1.15
CA ARG A 159 -22.28 -44.46 -0.39
C ARG A 159 -23.53 -44.64 0.48
N SER A 160 -24.04 -43.56 1.06
CA SER A 160 -25.25 -43.62 1.90
C SER A 160 -26.52 -43.37 1.11
N VAL A 161 -26.44 -42.59 0.02
CA VAL A 161 -27.56 -42.26 -0.87
C VAL A 161 -27.17 -42.58 -2.33
N PRO A 162 -27.30 -43.84 -2.78
CA PRO A 162 -26.81 -44.28 -4.09
C PRO A 162 -27.34 -43.48 -5.29
N ASN A 163 -28.59 -43.03 -5.21
CA ASN A 163 -29.24 -42.26 -6.27
C ASN A 163 -29.03 -40.73 -6.13
N ALA A 164 -28.13 -40.29 -5.26
CA ALA A 164 -27.85 -38.87 -5.10
C ALA A 164 -27.27 -38.26 -6.38
N GLY A 165 -27.89 -37.17 -6.83
CA GLY A 165 -27.45 -36.39 -7.97
C GLY A 165 -26.42 -35.33 -7.61
N ILE A 166 -25.83 -34.69 -8.61
CA ILE A 166 -24.92 -33.55 -8.41
C ILE A 166 -25.27 -32.40 -9.35
N VAL A 167 -25.24 -31.18 -8.81
CA VAL A 167 -25.53 -29.96 -9.56
C VAL A 167 -24.38 -28.98 -9.41
N LEU A 168 -23.60 -28.84 -10.49
CA LEU A 168 -22.60 -27.80 -10.62
C LEU A 168 -23.28 -26.55 -11.15
N ASP A 169 -23.56 -25.56 -10.30
CA ASP A 169 -24.07 -24.25 -10.71
C ASP A 169 -23.73 -23.16 -9.67
N CYS A 170 -24.18 -21.93 -9.94
CA CYS A 170 -24.15 -20.81 -9.01
C CYS A 170 -25.58 -20.49 -8.53
N CYS A 171 -25.74 -20.33 -7.22
CA CYS A 171 -26.99 -19.87 -6.58
C CYS A 171 -27.28 -18.38 -6.80
N THR A 172 -26.41 -17.65 -7.51
CA THR A 172 -26.55 -16.20 -7.81
C THR A 172 -26.64 -15.27 -6.59
N LYS A 173 -26.11 -15.72 -5.45
CA LYS A 173 -25.97 -14.90 -4.23
C LYS A 173 -25.24 -13.57 -4.45
N PRO A 174 -24.18 -13.46 -5.30
CA PRO A 174 -23.58 -12.17 -5.60
C PRO A 174 -24.58 -11.14 -6.13
N SER A 175 -25.39 -11.48 -7.14
CA SER A 175 -26.43 -10.57 -7.64
C SER A 175 -27.49 -10.24 -6.61
N HIS A 176 -27.91 -11.22 -5.78
CA HIS A 176 -28.79 -10.97 -4.63
C HIS A 176 -28.21 -9.89 -3.71
N ASP A 177 -26.98 -10.07 -3.24
CA ASP A 177 -26.35 -9.16 -2.28
C ASP A 177 -26.05 -7.79 -2.88
N LEU A 178 -25.84 -7.70 -4.19
CA LEU A 178 -25.74 -6.41 -4.87
C LEU A 178 -27.08 -5.67 -4.95
N GLY A 179 -28.22 -6.33 -4.72
CA GLY A 179 -29.54 -5.73 -4.86
C GLY A 179 -30.15 -5.90 -6.26
N LYS A 180 -29.59 -6.76 -7.11
CA LYS A 180 -30.15 -7.12 -8.43
C LYS A 180 -31.27 -8.15 -8.29
N GLU A 181 -32.31 -7.77 -7.56
CA GLU A 181 -33.41 -8.65 -7.14
C GLU A 181 -34.07 -9.36 -8.33
N LYS A 182 -34.47 -8.63 -9.38
CA LYS A 182 -35.10 -9.21 -10.58
C LYS A 182 -34.23 -10.27 -11.26
N TYR A 183 -32.94 -9.99 -11.40
CA TYR A 183 -31.98 -10.94 -11.99
C TYR A 183 -31.81 -12.18 -11.12
N PHE A 184 -31.68 -12.00 -9.80
CA PHE A 184 -31.57 -13.10 -8.84
C PHE A 184 -32.80 -14.00 -8.89
N HIS A 185 -34.01 -13.45 -8.78
CA HIS A 185 -35.25 -14.24 -8.83
C HIS A 185 -35.42 -14.97 -10.16
N ALA A 186 -35.08 -14.36 -11.28
CA ALA A 186 -35.14 -15.04 -12.58
C ALA A 186 -34.15 -16.22 -12.65
N MET A 187 -32.89 -15.99 -12.26
CA MET A 187 -31.84 -17.01 -12.37
C MET A 187 -31.96 -18.14 -11.34
N PHE A 188 -32.31 -17.82 -10.10
CA PHE A 188 -32.52 -18.82 -9.06
C PHE A 188 -33.90 -19.49 -9.20
N GLY A 189 -34.93 -18.76 -9.61
CA GLY A 189 -36.25 -19.30 -9.92
C GLY A 189 -36.19 -20.39 -10.99
N GLU A 190 -35.50 -20.14 -12.10
CA GLU A 190 -35.29 -21.16 -13.15
C GLU A 190 -34.56 -22.40 -12.62
N LEU A 191 -33.57 -22.22 -11.72
CA LEU A 191 -32.87 -23.34 -11.09
C LEU A 191 -33.86 -24.19 -10.29
N LYS A 192 -34.64 -23.51 -9.44
CA LYS A 192 -35.58 -24.10 -8.50
C LYS A 192 -36.68 -24.85 -9.24
N GLU A 193 -37.34 -24.21 -10.20
CA GLU A 193 -38.41 -24.80 -11.00
C GLU A 193 -37.96 -26.08 -11.69
N PHE A 194 -36.75 -26.09 -12.25
CA PHE A 194 -36.21 -27.31 -12.84
C PHE A 194 -36.03 -28.44 -11.82
N LEU A 195 -35.44 -28.16 -10.66
CA LEU A 195 -35.21 -29.19 -9.64
C LEU A 195 -36.54 -29.71 -9.08
N CYS A 196 -37.50 -28.84 -8.77
CA CYS A 196 -38.84 -29.23 -8.32
C CYS A 196 -39.56 -30.07 -9.38
N GLY A 197 -39.48 -29.68 -10.66
CA GLY A 197 -40.09 -30.42 -11.77
C GLY A 197 -39.51 -31.82 -11.98
N HIS A 198 -38.33 -32.12 -11.43
CA HIS A 198 -37.70 -33.44 -11.48
C HIS A 198 -37.76 -34.18 -10.13
N GLY A 199 -38.61 -33.73 -9.20
CA GLY A 199 -38.88 -34.44 -7.94
C GLY A 199 -37.80 -34.32 -6.87
N ILE A 200 -36.87 -33.36 -7.01
CA ILE A 200 -35.85 -33.13 -5.98
C ILE A 200 -36.51 -32.56 -4.72
N LYS A 201 -36.22 -33.18 -3.58
CA LYS A 201 -36.73 -32.83 -2.24
C LYS A 201 -35.61 -32.33 -1.33
N THR A 202 -34.43 -32.95 -1.38
CA THR A 202 -33.33 -32.67 -0.46
C THR A 202 -32.12 -32.09 -1.19
N VAL A 203 -31.57 -30.99 -0.67
CA VAL A 203 -30.41 -30.31 -1.25
C VAL A 203 -29.30 -30.22 -0.23
N LEU A 204 -28.24 -31.02 -0.43
CA LEU A 204 -27.01 -30.94 0.36
C LEU A 204 -26.09 -29.86 -0.20
N VAL A 205 -25.79 -28.84 0.58
CA VAL A 205 -24.94 -27.72 0.16
C VAL A 205 -23.56 -27.77 0.81
N ALA A 206 -22.52 -27.42 0.06
CA ALA A 206 -21.16 -27.23 0.59
C ALA A 206 -20.77 -25.75 0.73
N CYS A 207 -21.66 -24.82 0.41
CA CYS A 207 -21.36 -23.40 0.47
C CYS A 207 -22.39 -22.72 1.37
N PRO A 208 -21.97 -22.04 2.44
CA PRO A 208 -22.90 -21.33 3.35
C PRO A 208 -23.74 -20.26 2.65
N ASN A 209 -23.24 -19.70 1.55
CA ASN A 209 -24.04 -18.77 0.74
C ASN A 209 -25.17 -19.50 -0.02
N CYS A 210 -24.94 -20.73 -0.46
CA CYS A 210 -25.98 -21.54 -1.09
C CYS A 210 -26.98 -22.02 -0.04
N ASP A 211 -26.52 -22.45 1.13
CA ASP A 211 -27.35 -22.77 2.30
C ASP A 211 -28.37 -21.68 2.59
N LYS A 212 -27.88 -20.44 2.75
CA LYS A 212 -28.74 -19.27 2.96
C LYS A 212 -29.75 -19.06 1.83
N VAL A 213 -29.32 -19.17 0.57
CA VAL A 213 -30.20 -18.94 -0.59
C VAL A 213 -31.27 -20.02 -0.69
N PHE A 214 -30.91 -21.29 -0.58
CA PHE A 214 -31.89 -22.39 -0.65
C PHE A 214 -32.87 -22.34 0.53
N THR A 215 -32.38 -22.08 1.74
CA THR A 215 -33.24 -21.96 2.93
C THR A 215 -34.23 -20.78 2.83
N GLU A 216 -33.78 -19.60 2.37
CA GLU A 216 -34.65 -18.40 2.32
C GLU A 216 -35.53 -18.34 1.07
N TYR A 217 -35.08 -18.86 -0.08
CA TYR A 217 -35.74 -18.67 -1.38
C TYR A 217 -36.19 -19.97 -2.07
N GLY A 218 -35.83 -21.13 -1.51
CA GLY A 218 -36.29 -22.45 -1.95
C GLY A 218 -36.85 -23.28 -0.79
N PRO A 219 -37.86 -22.78 -0.03
CA PRO A 219 -38.46 -23.48 1.10
C PRO A 219 -39.09 -24.84 0.72
N GLU A 220 -39.27 -25.11 -0.56
CA GLU A 220 -39.74 -26.38 -1.11
C GLU A 220 -38.69 -27.51 -0.93
N PHE A 221 -37.43 -27.18 -0.66
CA PHE A 221 -36.37 -28.15 -0.44
C PHE A 221 -36.01 -28.28 1.04
N GLU A 222 -35.80 -29.50 1.50
CA GLU A 222 -35.07 -29.76 2.73
C GLU A 222 -33.57 -29.48 2.49
N THR A 223 -33.09 -28.35 3.02
CA THR A 223 -31.70 -27.92 2.85
C THR A 223 -30.88 -28.31 4.08
N THR A 224 -29.76 -29.00 3.86
CA THR A 224 -28.79 -29.36 4.91
C THR A 224 -27.37 -29.20 4.38
N THR A 225 -26.39 -29.00 5.26
CA THR A 225 -25.00 -28.89 4.83
C THR A 225 -24.33 -30.25 4.69
N ILE A 226 -23.38 -30.35 3.76
CA ILE A 226 -22.53 -31.55 3.65
C ILE A 226 -21.72 -31.80 4.92
N TYR A 227 -21.49 -30.77 5.75
CA TYR A 227 -20.74 -30.90 6.99
C TYR A 227 -21.57 -31.61 8.06
N GLU A 228 -22.84 -31.24 8.21
CA GLU A 228 -23.77 -31.93 9.09
C GLU A 228 -23.94 -33.40 8.66
N PHE A 229 -24.05 -33.64 7.35
CA PHE A 229 -24.12 -35.00 6.81
C PHE A 229 -22.85 -35.82 7.10
N LEU A 230 -21.66 -35.26 6.85
CA LEU A 230 -20.39 -35.93 7.12
C LEU A 230 -20.16 -36.17 8.61
N ASP A 231 -20.64 -35.26 9.46
CA ASP A 231 -20.50 -35.39 10.91
C ASP A 231 -21.40 -36.50 11.47
N ALA A 232 -22.62 -36.65 10.94
CA ALA A 232 -23.54 -37.71 11.34
C ALA A 232 -23.15 -39.10 10.83
N GLY A 233 -22.40 -39.16 9.72
CA GLY A 233 -21.99 -40.42 9.07
C GLY A 233 -20.60 -40.93 9.47
N GLU A 234 -20.20 -42.05 8.86
CA GLU A 234 -18.84 -42.56 8.96
C GLU A 234 -17.88 -41.75 8.09
N LEU A 235 -16.86 -41.17 8.72
CA LEU A 235 -15.81 -40.45 8.01
C LEU A 235 -14.87 -41.44 7.31
N PRO A 236 -14.33 -41.08 6.13
CA PRO A 236 -13.30 -41.90 5.51
C PRO A 236 -12.07 -42.03 6.42
N GLU A 237 -11.46 -43.22 6.41
CA GLU A 237 -10.17 -43.46 7.06
C GLU A 237 -9.09 -42.59 6.39
N THR A 238 -8.75 -41.52 7.07
CA THR A 238 -7.65 -40.62 6.71
C THR A 238 -6.83 -40.42 7.98
N GLY A 239 -5.50 -40.34 7.87
CA GLY A 239 -4.60 -40.21 9.03
C GLY A 239 -5.05 -39.16 10.05
N ASN A 240 -4.88 -39.45 11.34
CA ASN A 240 -5.17 -38.51 12.41
C ASN A 240 -4.03 -37.50 12.58
N VAL A 241 -4.36 -36.27 12.91
CA VAL A 241 -3.40 -35.20 13.14
C VAL A 241 -3.57 -34.61 14.53
N SER A 242 -2.51 -34.00 15.07
CA SER A 242 -2.56 -33.27 16.32
C SER A 242 -2.26 -31.79 16.10
N GLY A 243 -2.91 -30.94 16.87
CA GLY A 243 -2.72 -29.50 16.80
C GLY A 243 -3.90 -28.73 17.37
N THR A 244 -3.72 -27.42 17.52
CA THR A 244 -4.76 -26.51 18.00
C THR A 244 -5.23 -25.62 16.85
N VAL A 245 -6.54 -25.49 16.69
CA VAL A 245 -7.17 -24.65 15.68
C VAL A 245 -8.27 -23.80 16.30
N ASN A 246 -8.62 -22.70 15.64
CA ASN A 246 -9.84 -21.94 15.95
C ASN A 246 -10.81 -22.01 14.76
N VAL A 247 -12.11 -21.85 15.01
CA VAL A 247 -13.13 -21.88 13.96
C VAL A 247 -13.57 -20.47 13.58
N HIS A 248 -13.70 -20.22 12.27
CA HIS A 248 -14.35 -19.05 11.72
C HIS A 248 -15.66 -19.47 11.05
N ASP A 249 -16.76 -19.23 11.76
CA ASP A 249 -18.12 -19.41 11.27
C ASP A 249 -18.47 -18.29 10.26
N PRO A 250 -18.73 -18.62 8.98
CA PRO A 250 -19.12 -17.66 7.96
C PRO A 250 -20.39 -16.89 8.35
N CYS A 251 -20.41 -15.60 8.05
CA CYS A 251 -21.48 -14.71 8.53
C CYS A 251 -22.91 -15.07 8.07
N VAL A 252 -23.04 -15.84 6.98
CA VAL A 252 -24.34 -16.27 6.46
C VAL A 252 -24.93 -17.46 7.21
N SER A 253 -24.10 -18.26 7.88
CA SER A 253 -24.50 -19.37 8.75
C SER A 253 -24.49 -18.96 10.23
N ARG A 254 -24.45 -17.65 10.53
CA ARG A 254 -24.28 -17.10 11.89
C ARG A 254 -25.25 -17.65 12.92
N PHE A 255 -26.49 -17.92 12.53
CA PHE A 255 -27.53 -18.41 13.44
C PHE A 255 -27.84 -19.91 13.19
N SER A 256 -26.94 -20.60 12.48
CA SER A 256 -27.06 -22.02 12.15
C SER A 256 -26.25 -22.85 13.15
N GLY A 257 -26.81 -23.06 14.35
CA GLY A 257 -26.12 -23.79 15.43
C GLY A 257 -25.67 -25.21 15.05
N LYS A 258 -26.46 -25.92 14.23
CA LYS A 258 -26.14 -27.31 13.83
C LYS A 258 -24.84 -27.41 13.04
N VAL A 259 -24.66 -26.59 12.00
CA VAL A 259 -23.39 -26.58 11.22
C VAL A 259 -22.21 -26.09 12.06
N HIS A 260 -22.43 -25.20 13.04
CA HIS A 260 -21.39 -24.80 13.97
C HIS A 260 -20.84 -26.00 14.75
N GLU A 261 -21.72 -26.83 15.31
CA GLU A 261 -21.28 -28.03 16.03
C GLU A 261 -20.66 -29.06 15.10
N ALA A 262 -21.27 -29.32 13.94
CA ALA A 262 -20.76 -30.29 12.97
C ALA A 262 -19.31 -29.98 12.56
N VAL A 263 -18.99 -28.72 12.28
CA VAL A 263 -17.63 -28.32 11.87
C VAL A 263 -16.61 -28.52 13.00
N ARG A 264 -17.01 -28.29 14.25
CA ARG A 264 -16.14 -28.50 15.42
C ARG A 264 -15.91 -29.98 15.66
N SER A 265 -16.99 -30.77 15.66
CA SER A 265 -16.91 -32.22 15.82
C SER A 265 -16.09 -32.87 14.70
N LEU A 266 -16.24 -32.44 13.44
CA LEU A 266 -15.40 -32.90 12.33
C LEU A 266 -13.90 -32.63 12.55
N ALA A 267 -13.55 -31.47 13.12
CA ALA A 267 -12.15 -31.15 13.43
C ALA A 267 -11.62 -32.03 14.57
N GLU A 268 -12.42 -32.23 15.63
CA GLU A 268 -12.08 -33.07 16.79
C GLU A 268 -11.94 -34.55 16.40
N LYS A 269 -12.83 -35.07 15.54
CA LYS A 269 -12.75 -36.43 14.97
C LYS A 269 -11.47 -36.69 14.18
N LYS A 270 -10.76 -35.65 13.75
CA LYS A 270 -9.44 -35.74 13.09
C LYS A 270 -8.26 -35.51 14.05
N GLY A 271 -8.51 -35.41 15.35
CA GLY A 271 -7.51 -35.27 16.41
C GLY A 271 -7.10 -33.84 16.75
N LEU A 272 -7.82 -32.83 16.25
CA LEU A 272 -7.53 -31.42 16.52
C LEU A 272 -8.25 -30.93 17.78
N SER A 273 -7.59 -30.06 18.54
CA SER A 273 -8.21 -29.32 19.64
C SER A 273 -8.74 -27.98 19.13
N VAL A 274 -10.05 -27.73 19.29
CA VAL A 274 -10.68 -26.47 18.91
C VAL A 274 -10.64 -25.49 20.09
N VAL A 275 -10.01 -24.34 19.90
CA VAL A 275 -9.97 -23.23 20.86
C VAL A 275 -10.67 -22.02 20.25
N GLU A 276 -11.73 -21.57 20.92
CA GLU A 276 -12.51 -20.44 20.45
C GLU A 276 -11.80 -19.11 20.66
N THR A 277 -11.93 -18.23 19.67
CA THR A 277 -11.53 -16.83 19.83
C THR A 277 -12.62 -16.03 20.52
N ARG A 278 -12.31 -14.79 20.96
CA ARG A 278 -13.28 -13.88 21.60
C ARG A 278 -14.60 -13.79 20.82
N HIS A 279 -14.52 -13.65 19.49
CA HIS A 279 -15.69 -13.71 18.63
C HIS A 279 -15.75 -15.07 17.93
N SER A 280 -16.81 -15.81 18.20
CA SER A 280 -17.09 -17.13 17.65
C SER A 280 -18.59 -17.34 17.51
N ARG A 281 -19.00 -18.37 16.75
CA ARG A 281 -20.40 -18.73 16.54
C ARG A 281 -21.21 -17.51 16.08
N GLU A 282 -22.32 -17.22 16.77
CA GLU A 282 -23.21 -16.10 16.48
C GLU A 282 -22.55 -14.72 16.53
N THR A 283 -21.42 -14.58 17.23
CA THR A 283 -20.69 -13.30 17.34
C THR A 283 -19.50 -13.18 16.40
N THR A 284 -19.25 -14.19 15.55
CA THR A 284 -18.09 -14.23 14.64
C THR A 284 -17.99 -12.97 13.78
N LEU A 285 -16.79 -12.38 13.71
CA LEU A 285 -16.54 -11.19 12.89
C LEU A 285 -16.64 -11.50 11.40
N CYS A 286 -16.98 -10.50 10.57
CA CYS A 286 -16.93 -10.65 9.12
C CYS A 286 -15.50 -11.00 8.64
N CYS A 287 -15.39 -11.86 7.62
CA CYS A 287 -14.08 -12.18 7.02
C CYS A 287 -13.54 -11.08 6.10
N GLY A 288 -14.40 -10.17 5.62
CA GLY A 288 -14.08 -9.12 4.63
C GLY A 288 -14.72 -9.31 3.25
N GLU A 289 -15.14 -10.53 2.89
CA GLU A 289 -15.77 -10.83 1.59
C GLU A 289 -17.29 -10.60 1.54
N GLY A 290 -17.94 -10.51 2.71
CA GLY A 290 -19.40 -10.39 2.80
C GLY A 290 -19.94 -9.17 2.05
N GLY A 291 -21.07 -9.34 1.37
CA GLY A 291 -21.79 -8.26 0.70
C GLY A 291 -21.02 -7.56 -0.43
N ALA A 292 -19.98 -8.20 -0.99
CA ALA A 292 -19.10 -7.65 -2.03
C ALA A 292 -18.35 -6.36 -1.63
N VAL A 293 -18.20 -6.10 -0.34
CA VAL A 293 -17.57 -4.87 0.18
C VAL A 293 -16.14 -4.71 -0.35
N GLY A 294 -15.41 -5.80 -0.58
CA GLY A 294 -14.06 -5.76 -1.16
C GLY A 294 -13.97 -5.10 -2.54
N CYS A 295 -15.06 -5.05 -3.31
CA CYS A 295 -15.11 -4.36 -4.60
C CYS A 295 -15.15 -2.83 -4.44
N ILE A 296 -15.95 -2.37 -3.47
CA ILE A 296 -16.27 -0.95 -3.24
C ILE A 296 -15.33 -0.30 -2.22
N SER A 297 -15.15 -0.95 -1.07
CA SER A 297 -14.31 -0.49 0.05
C SER A 297 -13.28 -1.55 0.47
N PRO A 298 -12.20 -1.75 -0.32
CA PRO A 298 -11.19 -2.79 -0.06
C PRO A 298 -10.50 -2.64 1.31
N GLU A 299 -10.37 -1.41 1.82
CA GLU A 299 -9.73 -1.19 3.12
C GLU A 299 -10.63 -1.59 4.29
N LEU A 300 -11.95 -1.38 4.17
CA LEU A 300 -12.92 -1.88 5.14
C LEU A 300 -12.92 -3.41 5.17
N ALA A 301 -12.89 -4.05 4.00
CA ALA A 301 -12.76 -5.51 3.88
C ALA A 301 -11.48 -6.05 4.55
N ARG A 302 -10.31 -5.44 4.25
CA ARG A 302 -9.05 -5.81 4.90
C ARG A 302 -9.04 -5.52 6.40
N GLY A 303 -9.73 -4.47 6.83
CA GLY A 303 -9.89 -4.12 8.24
C GLY A 303 -10.57 -5.24 9.03
N TRP A 304 -11.62 -5.83 8.45
CA TRP A 304 -12.31 -7.01 9.01
C TRP A 304 -11.38 -8.21 9.14
N ALA A 305 -10.70 -8.57 8.05
CA ALA A 305 -9.77 -9.69 8.02
C ALA A 305 -8.67 -9.55 9.09
N ARG A 306 -8.06 -8.36 9.21
CA ARG A 306 -7.04 -8.08 10.24
C ARG A 306 -7.57 -8.20 11.67
N LYS A 307 -8.80 -7.73 11.94
CA LYS A 307 -9.41 -7.90 13.27
C LYS A 307 -9.58 -9.39 13.58
N ARG A 308 -10.09 -10.17 12.61
CA ARG A 308 -10.32 -11.61 12.78
C ARG A 308 -9.02 -12.40 12.97
N THR A 309 -8.00 -12.17 12.14
CA THR A 309 -6.71 -12.87 12.27
C THR A 309 -5.91 -12.39 13.47
N GLY A 310 -6.11 -11.14 13.90
CA GLY A 310 -5.55 -10.62 15.15
C GLY A 310 -6.08 -11.36 16.37
N GLU A 311 -7.38 -11.69 16.41
CA GLU A 311 -7.97 -12.50 17.48
C GLU A 311 -7.51 -13.96 17.47
N ALA A 312 -7.13 -14.49 16.31
CA ALA A 312 -6.56 -15.82 16.20
C ALA A 312 -5.12 -15.90 16.77
N ASP A 313 -4.42 -14.77 16.96
CA ASP A 313 -3.05 -14.69 17.50
C ASP A 313 -2.06 -15.70 16.88
N GLY A 314 -2.14 -15.87 15.55
CA GLY A 314 -1.29 -16.80 14.79
C GLY A 314 -1.74 -18.27 14.83
N SER A 315 -2.77 -18.62 15.61
CA SER A 315 -3.39 -19.95 15.54
C SER A 315 -4.09 -20.18 14.19
N ARG A 316 -4.07 -21.43 13.73
CA ARG A 316 -4.65 -21.83 12.44
C ARG A 316 -6.17 -21.72 12.50
N THR A 317 -6.73 -21.01 11.54
CA THR A 317 -8.18 -20.80 11.42
C THR A 317 -8.80 -21.83 10.50
N VAL A 318 -9.90 -22.46 10.92
CA VAL A 318 -10.68 -23.40 10.11
C VAL A 318 -12.00 -22.75 9.76
N THR A 319 -12.40 -22.84 8.50
CA THR A 319 -13.70 -22.35 8.04
C THR A 319 -14.31 -23.30 7.03
N TYR A 320 -15.58 -23.11 6.70
CA TYR A 320 -16.34 -23.94 5.79
C TYR A 320 -16.98 -23.10 4.67
N CYS A 321 -16.38 -21.94 4.40
CA CYS A 321 -16.66 -21.14 3.22
C CYS A 321 -15.37 -20.95 2.42
N ALA A 322 -15.38 -21.36 1.14
CA ALA A 322 -14.24 -21.21 0.24
C ALA A 322 -13.79 -19.74 0.09
N GLY A 323 -14.73 -18.79 0.12
CA GLY A 323 -14.44 -17.36 0.09
C GLY A 323 -13.73 -16.88 1.36
N CYS A 324 -14.23 -17.27 2.54
CA CYS A 324 -13.59 -16.96 3.82
C CYS A 324 -12.18 -17.57 3.89
N ALA A 325 -12.02 -18.83 3.50
CA ALA A 325 -10.73 -19.53 3.50
C ALA A 325 -9.71 -18.81 2.59
N HIS A 326 -10.14 -18.35 1.42
CA HIS A 326 -9.29 -17.60 0.51
C HIS A 326 -8.87 -16.26 1.09
N HIS A 327 -9.82 -15.45 1.56
CA HIS A 327 -9.55 -14.09 2.02
C HIS A 327 -8.74 -14.07 3.32
N LEU A 328 -9.13 -14.86 4.33
CA LEU A 328 -8.39 -14.96 5.59
C LEU A 328 -7.01 -15.62 5.40
N GLY A 329 -6.89 -16.56 4.43
CA GLY A 329 -5.63 -17.20 4.07
C GLY A 329 -4.55 -16.23 3.57
N VAL A 330 -4.90 -15.01 3.15
CA VAL A 330 -3.95 -13.94 2.82
C VAL A 330 -3.35 -13.32 4.08
N HIS A 331 -4.06 -13.39 5.21
CA HIS A 331 -3.74 -12.70 6.45
C HIS A 331 -3.24 -13.64 7.57
N GLY A 332 -3.47 -14.95 7.46
CA GLY A 332 -3.00 -15.96 8.41
C GLY A 332 -3.28 -17.39 7.95
N PRO A 333 -2.69 -18.40 8.61
CA PRO A 333 -2.88 -19.80 8.25
C PRO A 333 -4.36 -20.17 8.36
N THR A 334 -4.98 -20.49 7.23
CA THR A 334 -6.42 -20.77 7.14
C THR A 334 -6.68 -21.97 6.24
N ASN A 335 -7.48 -22.92 6.73
CA ASN A 335 -7.91 -24.09 5.96
C ASN A 335 -9.43 -24.15 5.84
N HIS A 336 -9.88 -24.82 4.78
CA HIS A 336 -11.27 -25.23 4.70
C HIS A 336 -11.46 -26.54 5.48
N ILE A 337 -12.60 -26.76 6.13
CA ILE A 337 -12.85 -27.98 6.92
C ILE A 337 -12.66 -29.25 6.09
N LEU A 338 -13.11 -29.27 4.84
CA LEU A 338 -12.90 -30.42 3.94
C LEU A 338 -11.43 -30.72 3.63
N ASP A 339 -10.53 -29.73 3.72
CA ASP A 339 -9.09 -29.98 3.58
C ASP A 339 -8.60 -30.86 4.74
N LEU A 340 -9.13 -30.62 5.95
CA LEU A 340 -8.81 -31.38 7.15
C LEU A 340 -9.52 -32.73 7.19
N VAL A 341 -10.76 -32.82 6.71
CA VAL A 341 -11.50 -34.08 6.69
C VAL A 341 -10.89 -35.10 5.72
N PHE A 342 -10.44 -34.66 4.54
CA PHE A 342 -9.97 -35.58 3.48
C PHE A 342 -8.45 -35.65 3.31
N THR A 343 -7.71 -34.63 3.76
CA THR A 343 -6.24 -34.52 3.59
C THR A 343 -5.58 -33.80 4.79
N PRO A 344 -5.80 -34.26 6.04
CA PRO A 344 -5.43 -33.52 7.26
C PRO A 344 -3.93 -33.19 7.36
N GLU A 345 -3.05 -34.15 7.08
CA GLU A 345 -1.59 -33.94 7.15
C GLU A 345 -1.10 -32.86 6.18
N ALA A 346 -1.56 -32.93 4.92
CA ALA A 346 -1.22 -31.94 3.90
C ALA A 346 -1.79 -30.56 4.25
N ALA A 347 -3.00 -30.50 4.83
CA ALA A 347 -3.65 -29.27 5.23
C ALA A 347 -2.90 -28.54 6.36
N LEU A 348 -2.45 -29.26 7.40
CA LEU A 348 -1.67 -28.67 8.48
C LEU A 348 -0.24 -28.29 8.07
N ALA A 349 0.34 -29.00 7.11
CA ALA A 349 1.66 -28.70 6.55
C ALA A 349 1.65 -27.56 5.51
N ASP A 350 0.49 -26.90 5.27
CA ASP A 350 0.29 -25.91 4.22
C ASP A 350 0.61 -26.42 2.80
N LYS A 351 0.45 -27.73 2.60
CA LYS A 351 0.64 -28.43 1.32
C LYS A 351 -0.68 -28.87 0.67
N ALA A 352 -1.83 -28.50 1.25
CA ALA A 352 -3.12 -28.78 0.64
C ALA A 352 -3.23 -28.17 -0.77
N ASN A 353 -3.78 -28.93 -1.71
CA ASN A 353 -3.89 -28.54 -3.11
C ASN A 353 -5.00 -27.50 -3.33
N VAL A 354 -4.73 -26.24 -2.93
CA VAL A 354 -5.67 -25.12 -3.07
C VAL A 354 -5.28 -24.28 -4.28
N SER A 355 -6.11 -24.34 -5.31
CA SER A 355 -5.87 -23.62 -6.56
C SER A 355 -6.30 -22.15 -6.51
N ARG A 356 -5.59 -21.29 -7.25
CA ARG A 356 -5.90 -19.86 -7.43
C ARG A 356 -6.25 -19.56 -8.89
N ALA A 357 -6.96 -18.46 -9.14
CA ALA A 357 -7.26 -18.02 -10.50
C ALA A 357 -5.95 -17.78 -11.29
N PRO A 358 -5.86 -18.19 -12.57
CA PRO A 358 -6.93 -18.73 -13.42
C PRO A 358 -7.13 -20.26 -13.36
N LEU A 359 -6.27 -21.01 -12.66
CA LEU A 359 -6.33 -22.48 -12.61
C LEU A 359 -7.65 -23.02 -12.06
N THR A 360 -8.32 -22.26 -11.20
CA THR A 360 -9.66 -22.59 -10.68
C THR A 360 -10.69 -22.87 -11.79
N TYR A 361 -10.60 -22.17 -12.93
CA TYR A 361 -11.51 -22.42 -14.04
C TYR A 361 -11.20 -23.74 -14.74
N PHE A 362 -9.91 -24.05 -14.94
CA PHE A 362 -9.50 -25.33 -15.51
C PHE A 362 -9.96 -26.50 -14.63
N ASN A 363 -9.81 -26.38 -13.32
CA ASN A 363 -10.27 -27.39 -12.35
C ASN A 363 -11.77 -27.64 -12.42
N ARG A 364 -12.60 -26.59 -12.56
CA ARG A 364 -14.05 -26.75 -12.74
C ARG A 364 -14.40 -27.56 -13.99
N LEU A 365 -13.71 -27.28 -15.10
CA LEU A 365 -13.92 -28.03 -16.36
C LEU A 365 -13.46 -29.48 -16.23
N ARG A 366 -12.31 -29.71 -15.59
CA ARG A 366 -11.78 -31.05 -15.32
C ARG A 366 -12.74 -31.85 -14.43
N LEU A 367 -13.21 -31.25 -13.33
CA LEU A 367 -14.17 -31.89 -12.43
C LEU A 367 -15.48 -32.23 -13.15
N LYS A 368 -16.05 -31.29 -13.91
CA LYS A 368 -17.23 -31.54 -14.75
C LYS A 368 -17.00 -32.71 -15.72
N LYS A 369 -15.83 -32.78 -16.37
CA LYS A 369 -15.48 -33.89 -17.27
C LYS A 369 -15.39 -35.22 -16.52
N THR A 370 -14.78 -35.24 -15.34
CA THR A 370 -14.68 -36.44 -14.50
C THR A 370 -16.07 -36.92 -14.07
N LEU A 371 -16.93 -36.02 -13.60
CA LEU A 371 -18.28 -36.37 -13.17
C LEU A 371 -19.15 -36.85 -14.35
N LYS A 372 -19.05 -36.22 -15.54
CA LYS A 372 -19.70 -36.70 -16.76
C LYS A 372 -19.34 -38.13 -17.15
N LYS A 373 -18.13 -38.58 -16.79
CA LYS A 373 -17.67 -39.94 -17.05
C LYS A 373 -18.16 -40.93 -15.98
N ASN A 374 -18.24 -40.50 -14.73
CA ASN A 374 -18.39 -41.39 -13.58
C ASN A 374 -19.82 -41.43 -13.00
N VAL A 375 -20.66 -40.44 -13.28
CA VAL A 375 -22.03 -40.36 -12.76
C VAL A 375 -22.99 -40.83 -13.83
N ALA A 376 -23.59 -42.01 -13.63
CA ALA A 376 -24.72 -42.47 -14.44
C ALA A 376 -25.96 -41.63 -14.09
N ALA A 377 -26.45 -40.84 -15.04
CA ALA A 377 -27.58 -39.94 -14.84
C ALA A 377 -28.59 -40.11 -15.96
N THR A 378 -29.87 -40.31 -15.59
CA THR A 378 -31.00 -40.42 -16.51
C THR A 378 -31.35 -39.05 -17.07
N VAL A 379 -31.28 -38.01 -16.22
CA VAL A 379 -31.50 -36.62 -16.64
C VAL A 379 -30.20 -35.85 -16.48
N THR A 380 -29.75 -35.24 -17.59
CA THR A 380 -28.64 -34.30 -17.56
C THR A 380 -28.98 -33.00 -18.26
N ARG A 381 -28.45 -31.89 -17.76
CA ARG A 381 -28.53 -30.60 -18.46
C ARG A 381 -27.31 -29.72 -18.22
N GLU A 382 -27.13 -28.77 -19.11
CA GLU A 382 -26.28 -27.61 -18.90
C GLU A 382 -27.17 -26.36 -18.95
N ARG A 383 -26.91 -25.37 -18.10
CA ARG A 383 -27.75 -24.17 -18.05
C ARG A 383 -27.51 -23.31 -19.29
N THR A 384 -28.58 -23.05 -20.04
CA THR A 384 -28.63 -22.16 -21.20
C THR A 384 -29.37 -20.85 -20.89
N PHE A 385 -30.26 -20.87 -19.90
CA PHE A 385 -31.01 -19.69 -19.48
C PHE A 385 -30.09 -18.61 -18.92
N THR A 386 -30.31 -17.38 -19.38
CA THR A 386 -29.71 -16.17 -18.82
C THR A 386 -30.76 -15.08 -18.77
N ALA A 387 -31.03 -14.53 -17.58
CA ALA A 387 -31.86 -13.35 -17.45
C ALA A 387 -31.22 -12.17 -18.22
N GLY A 388 -32.03 -11.44 -18.97
CA GLY A 388 -31.57 -10.35 -19.83
C GLY A 388 -30.85 -9.27 -19.05
N GLU A 389 -29.55 -9.11 -19.29
CA GLU A 389 -28.87 -7.83 -19.17
C GLU A 389 -28.69 -7.31 -20.60
N GLU A 390 -29.14 -6.09 -20.88
CA GLU A 390 -28.88 -5.43 -22.16
C GLU A 390 -27.43 -5.63 -22.55
N ALA A 391 -27.21 -6.39 -23.62
CA ALA A 391 -25.93 -6.51 -24.28
C ALA A 391 -25.62 -5.14 -24.89
N THR A 392 -25.10 -4.22 -24.08
CA THR A 392 -24.56 -2.97 -24.60
C THR A 392 -23.47 -3.35 -25.59
N GLY A 393 -23.72 -3.02 -26.87
CA GLY A 393 -22.92 -3.36 -28.05
C GLY A 393 -21.50 -2.82 -27.98
N GLY A 394 -20.69 -3.39 -27.08
CA GLY A 394 -19.34 -2.96 -26.81
C GLY A 394 -18.39 -3.30 -27.94
N LEU A 395 -18.68 -4.32 -28.75
CA LEU A 395 -17.83 -4.66 -29.88
C LEU A 395 -17.94 -3.61 -30.99
N LEU A 396 -19.16 -3.22 -31.38
CA LEU A 396 -19.39 -2.18 -32.40
C LEU A 396 -18.82 -0.83 -31.96
N LYS A 397 -19.01 -0.46 -30.69
CA LYS A 397 -18.45 0.78 -30.11
C LYS A 397 -16.92 0.75 -30.03
N LYS A 398 -16.32 -0.40 -29.69
CA LYS A 398 -14.85 -0.59 -29.70
C LYS A 398 -14.29 -0.56 -31.12
N LEU A 399 -14.98 -1.17 -32.09
CA LEU A 399 -14.61 -1.15 -33.50
C LEU A 399 -14.74 0.26 -34.08
N ALA A 400 -15.77 1.02 -33.71
CA ALA A 400 -15.94 2.42 -34.10
C ALA A 400 -14.83 3.32 -33.52
N ILE A 401 -14.50 3.16 -32.22
CA ILE A 401 -13.38 3.90 -31.61
C ILE A 401 -12.05 3.53 -32.27
N LEU A 402 -11.82 2.24 -32.57
CA LEU A 402 -10.63 1.79 -33.29
C LEU A 402 -10.57 2.37 -34.70
N ALA A 403 -11.69 2.38 -35.43
CA ALA A 403 -11.78 2.97 -36.77
C ALA A 403 -11.52 4.48 -36.75
N ILE A 404 -12.01 5.22 -35.75
CA ILE A 404 -11.73 6.66 -35.56
C ILE A 404 -10.24 6.90 -35.28
N VAL A 405 -9.60 6.07 -34.46
CA VAL A 405 -8.17 6.18 -34.17
C VAL A 405 -7.33 5.85 -35.41
N VAL A 406 -7.68 4.79 -36.14
CA VAL A 406 -6.97 4.40 -37.37
C VAL A 406 -7.15 5.46 -38.46
N SER A 407 -8.36 5.99 -38.65
CA SER A 407 -8.62 7.05 -39.62
C SER A 407 -7.92 8.36 -39.26
N ALA A 408 -7.82 8.72 -37.98
CA ALA A 408 -7.00 9.85 -37.54
C ALA A 408 -5.50 9.66 -37.85
N ILE A 409 -4.95 8.46 -37.62
CA ILE A 409 -3.55 8.14 -37.94
C ILE A 409 -3.31 8.20 -39.46
N VAL A 410 -4.24 7.67 -40.25
CA VAL A 410 -4.18 7.69 -41.72
C VAL A 410 -4.29 9.12 -42.24
N ALA A 411 -5.19 9.94 -41.70
CA ALA A 411 -5.33 11.35 -42.08
C ALA A 411 -4.06 12.16 -41.79
N VAL A 412 -3.42 11.96 -40.64
CA VAL A 412 -2.15 12.63 -40.29
C VAL A 412 -1.02 12.23 -41.25
N ARG A 413 -0.97 10.97 -41.70
CA ARG A 413 0.01 10.52 -42.70
C ARG A 413 -0.31 11.02 -44.11
N ALA A 414 -1.59 11.05 -44.50
CA ALA A 414 -2.03 11.44 -45.83
C ALA A 414 -1.95 12.95 -46.08
N THR A 415 -2.11 13.76 -45.04
CA THR A 415 -2.03 15.24 -45.12
C THR A 415 -0.61 15.78 -45.19
N GLY A 416 0.43 14.92 -45.16
CA GLY A 416 1.82 15.36 -45.18
C GLY A 416 2.25 16.10 -43.90
N PHE A 417 1.44 16.06 -42.84
CA PHE A 417 1.72 16.75 -41.57
C PHE A 417 3.03 16.26 -40.91
N THR A 418 3.50 15.07 -41.29
CA THR A 418 4.81 14.53 -40.93
C THR A 418 5.98 15.29 -41.55
N GLU A 419 5.80 15.97 -42.68
CA GLU A 419 6.81 16.82 -43.32
C GLU A 419 7.00 18.16 -42.60
N TYR A 420 6.03 18.59 -41.78
CA TYR A 420 6.20 19.75 -40.90
C TYR A 420 7.03 19.42 -39.65
N PHE A 421 7.26 18.15 -39.34
CA PHE A 421 8.20 17.72 -38.29
C PHE A 421 9.64 17.60 -38.79
N ASP A 422 9.89 17.98 -40.05
CA ASP A 422 11.23 18.01 -40.61
C ASP A 422 12.08 19.10 -39.94
N GLN A 423 13.19 18.67 -39.33
CA GLN A 423 13.97 19.45 -38.36
C GLN A 423 14.50 20.76 -38.94
N GLU A 424 14.81 20.76 -40.24
CA GLU A 424 15.39 21.89 -40.95
C GLU A 424 14.34 22.97 -41.25
N LYS A 425 13.12 22.58 -41.60
CA LYS A 425 12.01 23.52 -41.86
C LYS A 425 11.50 24.16 -40.57
N LEU A 426 11.41 23.41 -39.47
CA LEU A 426 10.97 23.97 -38.18
C LEU A 426 11.98 24.97 -37.61
N ARG A 427 13.29 24.68 -37.77
CA ARG A 427 14.37 25.56 -37.35
C ARG A 427 14.42 26.85 -38.19
N VAL A 428 14.33 26.74 -39.51
CA VAL A 428 14.33 27.90 -40.43
C VAL A 428 13.07 28.76 -40.26
N LEU A 429 11.89 28.13 -40.10
CA LEU A 429 10.64 28.86 -39.87
C LEU A 429 10.67 29.67 -38.56
N ILE A 430 11.34 29.16 -37.52
CA ILE A 430 11.37 29.77 -36.18
C ILE A 430 12.55 30.74 -36.02
N GLU A 431 13.71 30.48 -36.62
CA GLU A 431 14.84 31.44 -36.69
C GLU A 431 14.40 32.75 -37.37
N GLY A 432 13.41 32.69 -38.28
CA GLY A 432 12.78 33.87 -38.88
C GLY A 432 11.93 34.75 -37.93
N TYR A 433 11.53 34.27 -36.74
CA TYR A 433 10.73 35.02 -35.77
C TYR A 433 11.54 35.61 -34.60
N GLY A 434 12.86 35.34 -34.53
CA GLY A 434 13.76 35.94 -33.54
C GLY A 434 13.25 35.86 -32.09
N MET A 435 13.05 37.01 -31.44
CA MET A 435 12.66 37.13 -30.03
C MET A 435 11.22 36.65 -29.71
N LEU A 436 10.36 36.45 -30.72
CA LEU A 436 8.99 35.97 -30.55
C LEU A 436 8.89 34.43 -30.43
N ALA A 437 9.93 33.70 -30.82
CA ALA A 437 9.94 32.24 -30.83
C ALA A 437 9.62 31.58 -29.45
N PRO A 438 10.19 32.05 -28.32
CA PRO A 438 9.85 31.50 -27.00
C PRO A 438 8.39 31.73 -26.60
N ILE A 439 7.83 32.89 -26.96
CA ILE A 439 6.45 33.27 -26.61
C ILE A 439 5.45 32.37 -27.35
N ILE A 440 5.67 32.14 -28.64
CA ILE A 440 4.84 31.25 -29.46
C ILE A 440 4.91 29.82 -28.94
N TYR A 441 6.11 29.33 -28.63
CA TYR A 441 6.31 28.01 -28.03
C TYR A 441 5.53 27.86 -26.72
N MET A 442 5.66 28.84 -25.82
CA MET A 442 4.97 28.82 -24.53
C MET A 442 3.45 28.88 -24.70
N ALA A 443 2.93 29.68 -25.62
CA ALA A 443 1.50 29.77 -25.90
C ALA A 443 0.93 28.44 -26.41
N ILE A 444 1.62 27.78 -27.35
CA ILE A 444 1.24 26.47 -27.87
C ILE A 444 1.21 25.43 -26.73
N TYR A 445 2.25 25.40 -25.90
CA TYR A 445 2.32 24.43 -24.81
C TYR A 445 1.34 24.74 -23.65
N CYS A 446 0.95 26.00 -23.45
CA CYS A 446 -0.11 26.33 -22.50
C CYS A 446 -1.47 25.76 -22.91
N ILE A 447 -1.78 25.70 -24.21
CA ILE A 447 -3.08 25.23 -24.71
C ILE A 447 -3.09 23.71 -24.96
N ALA A 448 -1.93 23.14 -25.33
CA ALA A 448 -1.80 21.74 -25.72
C ALA A 448 -2.38 20.71 -24.71
N PRO A 449 -2.14 20.81 -23.38
CA PRO A 449 -2.73 19.88 -22.42
C PRO A 449 -4.25 19.94 -22.37
N ALA A 450 -4.84 21.12 -22.62
CA ALA A 450 -6.29 21.31 -22.67
C ALA A 450 -6.93 20.73 -23.95
N LEU A 451 -6.14 20.55 -25.00
CA LEU A 451 -6.54 19.91 -26.26
C LEU A 451 -6.13 18.43 -26.33
N PHE A 452 -5.70 17.83 -25.22
CA PHE A 452 -5.17 16.46 -25.17
C PHE A 452 -3.98 16.19 -26.10
N LEU A 453 -3.26 17.22 -26.56
CA LEU A 453 -2.06 17.06 -27.38
C LEU A 453 -0.91 16.46 -26.55
N PRO A 454 -0.11 15.55 -27.12
CA PRO A 454 1.00 14.93 -26.40
C PRO A 454 2.08 15.96 -26.08
N GLY A 455 2.44 16.11 -24.79
CA GLY A 455 3.48 17.06 -24.36
C GLY A 455 4.92 16.63 -24.67
N LEU A 456 5.16 15.35 -24.98
CA LEU A 456 6.49 14.82 -25.29
C LEU A 456 7.09 15.46 -26.56
N PRO A 457 6.42 15.47 -27.73
CA PRO A 457 6.91 16.17 -28.92
C PRO A 457 7.22 17.65 -28.66
N ILE A 458 6.33 18.34 -27.94
CA ILE A 458 6.48 19.77 -27.66
C ILE A 458 7.72 20.01 -26.78
N SER A 459 7.92 19.20 -25.74
CA SER A 459 9.09 19.30 -24.87
C SER A 459 10.42 19.03 -25.60
N ILE A 460 10.42 18.11 -26.56
CA ILE A 460 11.60 17.83 -27.41
C ILE A 460 11.93 19.04 -28.29
N VAL A 461 10.91 19.64 -28.91
CA VAL A 461 11.07 20.88 -29.69
C VAL A 461 11.66 22.00 -28.82
N GLY A 462 11.17 22.18 -27.58
CA GLY A 462 11.73 23.15 -26.65
C GLY A 462 13.21 22.90 -26.30
N ALA A 463 13.62 21.62 -26.18
CA ALA A 463 15.01 21.26 -25.92
C ALA A 463 15.92 21.54 -27.12
N ILE A 464 15.45 21.25 -28.34
CA ILE A 464 16.20 21.45 -29.59
C ILE A 464 16.36 22.94 -29.90
N LEU A 465 15.30 23.74 -29.72
CA LEU A 465 15.28 25.15 -30.09
C LEU A 465 15.99 26.06 -29.09
N PHE A 466 15.85 25.81 -27.78
CA PHE A 466 16.31 26.73 -26.73
C PHE A 466 17.45 26.16 -25.86
N GLY A 467 17.91 24.95 -26.14
CA GLY A 467 18.98 24.28 -25.39
C GLY A 467 18.56 23.82 -23.98
N PRO A 468 19.48 23.25 -23.19
CA PRO A 468 19.15 22.56 -21.95
C PRO A 468 18.66 23.48 -20.82
N VAL A 469 19.20 24.70 -20.69
CA VAL A 469 18.87 25.60 -19.58
C VAL A 469 17.57 26.36 -19.86
N MET A 470 17.52 27.08 -20.99
CA MET A 470 16.34 27.87 -21.36
C MET A 470 15.18 26.99 -21.81
N GLY A 471 15.45 25.84 -22.45
CA GLY A 471 14.44 24.84 -22.77
C GLY A 471 13.75 24.29 -21.51
N VAL A 472 14.48 24.04 -20.41
CA VAL A 472 13.87 23.67 -19.13
C VAL A 472 12.99 24.78 -18.60
N ALA A 473 13.48 26.02 -18.56
CA ALA A 473 12.74 27.16 -18.04
C ALA A 473 11.41 27.41 -18.80
N TYR A 474 11.44 27.41 -20.13
CA TYR A 474 10.25 27.62 -20.96
C TYR A 474 9.29 26.42 -20.91
N THR A 475 9.82 25.20 -20.89
CA THR A 475 8.99 23.99 -20.85
C THR A 475 8.29 23.83 -19.50
N ILE A 476 8.99 24.01 -18.38
CA ILE A 476 8.37 23.83 -17.06
C ILE A 476 7.31 24.89 -16.78
N SER A 477 7.56 26.15 -17.17
CA SER A 477 6.62 27.25 -16.99
C SER A 477 5.36 27.04 -17.83
N SER A 478 5.51 26.81 -19.14
CA SER A 478 4.37 26.60 -20.04
C SER A 478 3.60 25.30 -19.76
N ALA A 479 4.28 24.18 -19.45
CA ALA A 479 3.61 22.94 -19.07
C ALA A 479 2.85 23.07 -17.75
N SER A 480 3.37 23.82 -16.78
CA SER A 480 2.68 24.08 -15.50
C SER A 480 1.44 24.93 -15.71
N VAL A 481 1.53 25.97 -16.54
CA VAL A 481 0.37 26.82 -16.90
C VAL A 481 -0.67 26.00 -17.66
N GLY A 482 -0.26 25.21 -18.66
CA GLY A 482 -1.20 24.36 -19.40
C GLY A 482 -1.84 23.27 -18.54
N ALA A 483 -1.12 22.71 -17.57
CA ALA A 483 -1.69 21.81 -16.57
C ALA A 483 -2.74 22.51 -15.70
N CYS A 484 -2.53 23.79 -15.36
CA CYS A 484 -3.49 24.61 -14.62
C CYS A 484 -4.73 24.91 -15.47
N VAL A 485 -4.57 25.23 -16.76
CA VAL A 485 -5.69 25.44 -17.68
C VAL A 485 -6.55 24.19 -17.79
N ALA A 486 -5.96 23.03 -18.09
CA ALA A 486 -6.68 21.76 -18.17
C ALA A 486 -7.42 21.41 -16.86
N PHE A 487 -6.79 21.68 -15.72
CA PHE A 487 -7.39 21.50 -14.39
C PHE A 487 -8.62 22.40 -14.18
N LEU A 488 -8.51 23.69 -14.52
CA LEU A 488 -9.61 24.66 -14.36
C LEU A 488 -10.76 24.38 -15.33
N VAL A 489 -10.45 24.03 -16.58
CA VAL A 489 -11.44 23.57 -17.56
C VAL A 489 -12.21 22.37 -17.00
N SER A 490 -11.50 21.37 -16.47
CA SER A 490 -12.17 20.22 -15.87
C SER A 490 -13.03 20.58 -14.66
N ARG A 491 -12.59 21.54 -13.84
CA ARG A 491 -13.26 21.94 -12.61
C ARG A 491 -14.56 22.72 -12.84
N TYR A 492 -14.56 23.62 -13.82
CA TYR A 492 -15.69 24.52 -14.04
C TYR A 492 -16.61 24.07 -15.18
N LEU A 493 -16.07 23.42 -16.22
CA LEU A 493 -16.86 22.99 -17.39
C LEU A 493 -17.27 21.51 -17.33
N ALA A 494 -16.40 20.62 -16.86
CA ALA A 494 -16.63 19.17 -16.93
C ALA A 494 -17.16 18.53 -15.64
N ARG A 495 -17.04 19.22 -14.49
CA ARG A 495 -17.29 18.62 -13.17
C ARG A 495 -18.72 18.12 -13.00
N GLY A 496 -19.73 18.90 -13.39
CA GLY A 496 -21.14 18.49 -13.27
C GLY A 496 -21.49 17.25 -14.11
N TRP A 497 -20.97 17.18 -15.35
CA TRP A 497 -21.21 16.05 -16.25
C TRP A 497 -20.45 14.78 -15.84
N ILE A 498 -19.29 14.91 -15.18
CA ILE A 498 -18.49 13.75 -14.74
C ILE A 498 -18.90 13.28 -13.34
N GLU A 499 -19.25 14.17 -12.41
CA GLU A 499 -19.82 13.79 -11.12
C GLU A 499 -21.13 12.99 -11.29
N SER A 500 -21.95 13.30 -12.30
CA SER A 500 -23.14 12.51 -12.62
C SER A 500 -22.84 11.09 -13.13
N LYS A 501 -21.59 10.81 -13.52
CA LYS A 501 -21.13 9.49 -13.98
C LYS A 501 -20.27 8.73 -12.95
N LEU A 502 -19.74 9.42 -11.95
CA LEU A 502 -18.83 8.86 -10.94
C LEU A 502 -19.53 8.73 -9.58
N LYS A 503 -20.53 7.85 -9.53
CA LYS A 503 -21.40 7.67 -8.34
C LYS A 503 -20.92 6.62 -7.34
N SER A 504 -19.86 5.86 -7.68
CA SER A 504 -19.31 4.82 -6.81
C SER A 504 -18.81 5.38 -5.46
N PRO A 505 -19.10 4.72 -4.33
CA PRO A 505 -18.56 5.10 -3.01
C PRO A 505 -17.03 5.11 -2.97
N ARG A 506 -16.39 4.25 -3.79
CA ARG A 506 -14.93 4.21 -3.91
C ARG A 506 -14.35 5.54 -4.40
N TRP A 507 -15.07 6.20 -5.31
CA TRP A 507 -14.67 7.52 -5.83
C TRP A 507 -14.79 8.59 -4.76
N ARG A 508 -15.86 8.54 -3.94
CA ARG A 508 -16.03 9.44 -2.79
C ARG A 508 -14.90 9.31 -1.79
N HIS A 509 -14.54 8.08 -1.42
CA HIS A 509 -13.41 7.84 -0.53
C HIS A 509 -12.09 8.35 -1.12
N LEU A 510 -11.87 8.15 -2.43
CA LEU A 510 -10.71 8.69 -3.12
C LEU A 510 -10.70 10.22 -3.10
N ASP A 511 -11.82 10.87 -3.41
CA ASP A 511 -11.97 12.33 -3.40
C ASP A 511 -11.73 12.90 -1.99
N GLU A 512 -12.24 12.27 -0.93
CA GLU A 512 -11.98 12.66 0.46
C GLU A 512 -10.51 12.52 0.86
N GLN A 513 -9.85 11.41 0.49
CA GLN A 513 -8.43 11.21 0.76
C GLN A 513 -7.57 12.22 -0.01
N VAL A 514 -7.94 12.49 -1.26
CA VAL A 514 -7.31 13.51 -2.10
C VAL A 514 -7.58 14.91 -1.54
N GLN A 515 -8.73 15.19 -0.93
CA GLN A 515 -8.99 16.45 -0.24
C GLN A 515 -8.04 16.64 0.96
N LYS A 516 -7.85 15.60 1.79
CA LYS A 516 -6.99 15.65 2.99
C LYS A 516 -5.50 15.74 2.68
N HIS A 517 -5.04 15.13 1.58
CA HIS A 517 -3.61 15.02 1.23
C HIS A 517 -3.27 15.48 -0.19
N GLY A 518 -4.06 16.40 -0.76
CA GLY A 518 -4.03 16.74 -2.19
C GLY A 518 -2.66 17.08 -2.76
N TRP A 519 -1.87 17.92 -2.06
CA TRP A 519 -0.54 18.29 -2.54
C TRP A 519 0.43 17.09 -2.61
N LYS A 520 0.33 16.15 -1.67
CA LYS A 520 1.17 14.94 -1.63
C LYS A 520 0.84 14.00 -2.77
N MET A 521 -0.45 13.87 -3.10
CA MET A 521 -0.92 13.04 -4.21
C MET A 521 -0.45 13.61 -5.54
N VAL A 522 -0.62 14.92 -5.75
CA VAL A 522 -0.12 15.61 -6.95
C VAL A 522 1.40 15.43 -7.04
N ALA A 523 2.15 15.75 -5.99
CA ALA A 523 3.61 15.58 -5.94
C ALA A 523 4.07 14.16 -6.33
N PHE A 524 3.45 13.14 -5.74
CA PHE A 524 3.75 11.74 -6.01
C PHE A 524 3.51 11.38 -7.48
N THR A 525 2.38 11.79 -8.05
CA THR A 525 2.04 11.50 -9.45
C THR A 525 2.90 12.27 -10.46
N ARG A 526 3.50 13.41 -10.07
CA ARG A 526 4.43 14.16 -10.93
C ARG A 526 5.85 13.62 -10.90
N LEU A 527 6.29 13.10 -9.76
CA LEU A 527 7.56 12.40 -9.64
C LEU A 527 7.55 11.02 -10.33
N ILE A 528 6.37 10.40 -10.42
CA ILE A 528 6.20 9.05 -10.91
C ILE A 528 5.27 9.09 -12.14
N PRO A 529 5.82 9.17 -13.36
CA PRO A 529 5.04 9.29 -14.60
C PRO A 529 4.41 7.96 -15.02
N LEU A 530 3.64 7.32 -14.13
CA LEU A 530 2.87 6.10 -14.42
C LEU A 530 1.59 6.39 -15.21
N PHE A 531 1.10 7.63 -15.16
CA PHE A 531 -0.18 8.01 -15.75
C PHE A 531 0.01 9.09 -16.83
N PRO A 532 -0.81 9.10 -17.90
CA PRO A 532 -0.76 10.12 -18.93
C PRO A 532 -0.97 11.53 -18.36
N PHE A 533 -0.05 12.44 -18.68
CA PHE A 533 -0.02 13.81 -18.15
C PHE A 533 -1.36 14.55 -18.34
N ASN A 534 -1.93 14.48 -19.55
CA ASN A 534 -3.19 15.15 -19.88
C ASN A 534 -4.34 14.62 -19.01
N LEU A 535 -4.53 13.29 -18.96
CA LEU A 535 -5.60 12.66 -18.19
C LEU A 535 -5.52 13.01 -16.69
N LEU A 536 -4.31 13.07 -16.16
CA LEU A 536 -4.06 13.37 -14.76
C LEU A 536 -4.49 14.80 -14.38
N ASN A 537 -4.27 15.78 -15.28
CA ASN A 537 -4.65 17.17 -15.07
C ASN A 537 -6.18 17.32 -14.93
N TYR A 538 -6.94 16.66 -15.81
CA TYR A 538 -8.41 16.62 -15.72
C TYR A 538 -8.88 15.86 -14.47
N ALA A 539 -8.26 14.71 -14.18
CA ALA A 539 -8.61 13.92 -12.99
C ALA A 539 -8.46 14.73 -11.70
N PHE A 540 -7.38 15.50 -11.54
CA PHE A 540 -7.23 16.38 -10.38
C PHE A 540 -8.21 17.55 -10.38
N GLY A 541 -8.60 18.08 -11.54
CA GLY A 541 -9.61 19.14 -11.65
C GLY A 541 -11.00 18.71 -11.15
N LEU A 542 -11.32 17.42 -11.30
CA LEU A 542 -12.55 16.79 -10.79
C LEU A 542 -12.52 16.54 -9.27
N THR A 543 -11.35 16.45 -8.68
CA THR A 543 -11.20 16.25 -7.22
C THR A 543 -11.29 17.57 -6.46
N ARG A 544 -11.45 17.50 -5.13
CA ARG A 544 -11.48 18.65 -4.22
C ARG A 544 -10.11 19.27 -3.88
N VAL A 545 -9.06 19.00 -4.66
CA VAL A 545 -7.72 19.59 -4.41
C VAL A 545 -7.76 21.11 -4.58
N LYS A 546 -7.18 21.85 -3.64
CA LYS A 546 -7.02 23.31 -3.77
C LYS A 546 -6.13 23.64 -4.97
N PHE A 547 -6.53 24.62 -5.78
CA PHE A 547 -5.79 25.01 -6.99
C PHE A 547 -4.33 25.37 -6.69
N SER A 548 -4.07 26.09 -5.60
CA SER A 548 -2.72 26.46 -5.16
C SER A 548 -1.84 25.24 -4.87
N HIS A 549 -2.38 24.22 -4.20
CA HIS A 549 -1.67 22.96 -3.93
C HIS A 549 -1.33 22.22 -5.22
N TYR A 550 -2.25 22.22 -6.19
CA TYR A 550 -2.03 21.58 -7.49
C TYR A 550 -0.98 22.33 -8.31
N ALA A 551 -1.06 23.66 -8.41
CA ALA A 551 -0.15 24.48 -9.20
C ALA A 551 1.28 24.42 -8.66
N LEU A 552 1.46 24.63 -7.35
CA LEU A 552 2.79 24.61 -6.72
C LEU A 552 3.43 23.21 -6.75
N ALA A 553 2.64 22.17 -6.47
CA ALA A 553 3.15 20.80 -6.54
C ALA A 553 3.50 20.41 -7.99
N THR A 554 2.70 20.82 -8.97
CA THR A 554 3.01 20.55 -10.39
C THR A 554 4.32 21.20 -10.81
N LEU A 555 4.52 22.47 -10.47
CA LEU A 555 5.75 23.21 -10.78
C LEU A 555 6.99 22.56 -10.15
N LEU A 556 6.95 22.29 -8.83
CA LEU A 556 8.12 21.82 -8.09
C LEU A 556 8.47 20.36 -8.39
N PHE A 557 7.48 19.48 -8.49
CA PHE A 557 7.71 18.05 -8.59
C PHE A 557 7.86 17.54 -10.02
N MET A 558 7.51 18.34 -11.04
CA MET A 558 7.87 18.03 -12.43
C MET A 558 9.30 18.44 -12.77
N LEU A 559 9.85 19.45 -12.09
CA LEU A 559 11.15 20.04 -12.42
C LEU A 559 12.29 19.02 -12.56
N PRO A 560 12.50 18.05 -11.63
CA PRO A 560 13.59 17.08 -11.77
C PRO A 560 13.45 16.18 -13.02
N GLY A 561 12.22 15.75 -13.33
CA GLY A 561 11.94 14.94 -14.51
C GLY A 561 12.10 15.72 -15.81
N THR A 562 11.66 16.98 -15.82
CA THR A 562 11.83 17.89 -16.95
C THR A 562 13.30 18.19 -17.22
N ILE A 563 14.11 18.42 -16.18
CA ILE A 563 15.57 18.60 -16.32
C ILE A 563 16.20 17.34 -16.91
N ALA A 564 15.91 16.16 -16.36
CA ALA A 564 16.44 14.89 -16.88
C ALA A 564 16.12 14.71 -18.36
N PHE A 565 14.85 14.95 -18.72
CA PHE A 565 14.34 14.69 -20.05
C PHE A 565 14.86 15.69 -21.09
N ILE A 566 14.90 16.98 -20.76
CA ILE A 566 15.37 18.02 -21.68
C ILE A 566 16.88 17.95 -21.87
N THR A 567 17.66 17.72 -20.80
CA THR A 567 19.12 17.55 -20.92
C THR A 567 19.47 16.31 -21.73
N PHE A 568 18.73 15.22 -21.56
CA PHE A 568 18.85 14.02 -22.41
C PHE A 568 18.49 14.31 -23.87
N SER A 569 17.35 14.98 -24.12
CA SER A 569 16.86 15.26 -25.47
C SER A 569 17.74 16.25 -26.24
N SER A 570 18.32 17.24 -25.56
CA SER A 570 19.24 18.21 -26.19
C SER A 570 20.53 17.57 -26.71
N SER A 571 20.96 16.45 -26.12
CA SER A 571 22.19 15.74 -26.54
C SER A 571 21.91 14.50 -27.40
N LEU A 572 20.64 14.18 -27.68
CA LEU A 572 20.25 13.05 -28.52
C LEU A 572 20.78 13.20 -29.96
N LEU A 573 20.82 14.45 -30.47
CA LEU A 573 21.33 14.78 -31.80
C LEU A 573 22.85 14.56 -31.93
N ASP A 574 23.61 14.80 -30.86
CA ASP A 574 25.07 14.60 -30.85
C ASP A 574 25.44 13.12 -30.87
N VAL A 575 24.62 12.28 -30.21
CA VAL A 575 24.78 10.82 -30.17
C VAL A 575 24.45 10.18 -31.51
N ILE A 576 23.41 10.64 -32.20
CA ILE A 576 23.08 10.20 -33.58
C ILE A 576 24.24 10.54 -34.54
N ARG A 577 25.00 11.60 -34.26
CA ARG A 577 26.21 12.01 -35.00
C ARG A 577 27.50 11.33 -34.50
N GLY A 578 27.40 10.33 -33.62
CA GLY A 578 28.53 9.51 -33.16
C GLY A 578 29.40 10.11 -32.05
N LYS A 579 29.01 11.23 -31.44
CA LYS A 579 29.76 11.87 -30.34
C LYS A 579 29.02 11.68 -29.02
N ILE A 580 29.63 10.95 -28.08
CA ILE A 580 29.09 10.79 -26.73
C ILE A 580 29.53 11.99 -25.89
N SER A 581 28.62 12.94 -25.64
CA SER A 581 28.90 14.10 -24.80
C SER A 581 28.75 13.78 -23.29
N PRO A 582 29.50 14.45 -22.40
CA PRO A 582 29.33 14.30 -20.95
C PRO A 582 27.92 14.67 -20.46
N THR A 583 27.25 15.59 -21.14
CA THR A 583 25.86 15.99 -20.86
C THR A 583 24.85 14.87 -21.16
N PHE A 584 25.13 14.05 -22.18
CA PHE A 584 24.33 12.86 -22.49
C PHE A 584 24.43 11.80 -21.37
N LEU A 585 25.63 11.49 -20.90
CA LEU A 585 25.84 10.55 -19.78
C LEU A 585 25.20 11.05 -18.48
N LEU A 586 25.26 12.36 -18.23
CA LEU A 586 24.61 12.99 -17.07
C LEU A 586 23.08 12.93 -17.17
N GLY A 587 22.50 13.25 -18.34
CA GLY A 587 21.05 13.14 -18.59
C GLY A 587 20.53 11.69 -18.48
N LEU A 588 21.27 10.73 -19.04
CA LEU A 588 20.97 9.30 -18.93
C LEU A 588 21.05 8.82 -17.47
N GLY A 589 22.10 9.21 -16.74
CA GLY A 589 22.26 8.90 -15.31
C GLY A 589 21.12 9.47 -14.46
N LEU A 590 20.71 10.73 -14.70
CA LEU A 590 19.60 11.36 -13.99
C LEU A 590 18.27 10.66 -14.29
N MET A 591 18.03 10.30 -15.55
CA MET A 591 16.81 9.60 -15.98
C MET A 591 16.71 8.20 -15.36
N VAL A 592 17.82 7.45 -15.32
CA VAL A 592 17.89 6.14 -14.66
C VAL A 592 17.66 6.29 -13.15
N LEU A 593 18.28 7.29 -12.50
CA LEU A 593 18.12 7.52 -11.07
C LEU A 593 16.68 7.89 -10.69
N VAL A 594 16.06 8.82 -11.42
CA VAL A 594 14.65 9.23 -11.22
C VAL A 594 13.70 8.07 -11.50
N SER A 595 13.98 7.23 -12.50
CA SER A 595 13.15 6.05 -12.82
C SER A 595 13.30 4.90 -11.82
N LEU A 596 14.47 4.75 -11.20
CA LEU A 596 14.74 3.70 -10.22
C LEU A 596 14.31 4.07 -8.79
N MET A 597 14.28 5.35 -8.43
CA MET A 597 13.89 5.83 -7.11
C MET A 597 12.51 5.30 -6.63
N PRO A 598 11.44 5.28 -7.46
CA PRO A 598 10.14 4.72 -7.10
C PRO A 598 10.17 3.19 -6.94
N MET A 599 10.95 2.49 -7.75
CA MET A 599 11.14 1.04 -7.62
C MET A 599 11.84 0.69 -6.31
N PHE A 600 12.89 1.42 -5.93
CA PHE A 600 13.58 1.21 -4.66
C PHE A 600 12.66 1.54 -3.48
N HIS A 601 11.87 2.62 -3.55
CA HIS A 601 10.90 2.96 -2.52
C HIS A 601 9.77 1.93 -2.42
N LYS A 602 9.23 1.45 -3.54
CA LYS A 602 8.20 0.40 -3.58
C LYS A 602 8.76 -0.93 -3.07
N ARG A 603 9.98 -1.32 -3.46
CA ARG A 603 10.64 -2.54 -2.95
C ARG A 603 10.94 -2.44 -1.45
N TYR A 604 11.32 -1.26 -0.97
CA TYR A 604 11.54 -1.00 0.45
C TYR A 604 10.23 -1.05 1.25
N LYS A 605 9.16 -0.40 0.77
CA LYS A 605 7.84 -0.39 1.40
C LYS A 605 7.18 -1.76 1.35
N ALA A 606 7.22 -2.45 0.21
CA ALA A 606 6.70 -3.81 0.06
C ALA A 606 7.47 -4.80 0.95
N LYS A 607 8.80 -4.71 1.06
CA LYS A 607 9.57 -5.50 2.03
C LYS A 607 9.22 -5.16 3.48
N ARG A 608 8.86 -3.91 3.80
CA ARG A 608 8.40 -3.49 5.12
C ARG A 608 7.01 -3.99 5.44
N GLU A 609 6.06 -3.89 4.50
CA GLU A 609 4.67 -4.33 4.66
C GLU A 609 4.59 -5.85 4.75
N VAL A 610 5.32 -6.58 3.89
CA VAL A 610 5.44 -8.05 3.98
C VAL A 610 6.12 -8.47 5.28
N ARG A 611 7.18 -7.78 5.73
CA ARG A 611 7.80 -8.05 7.05
C ARG A 611 6.93 -7.65 8.25
N ALA A 612 6.06 -6.65 8.11
CA ALA A 612 5.13 -6.23 9.15
C ALA A 612 3.92 -7.18 9.25
N GLN A 613 3.52 -7.81 8.15
CA GLN A 613 2.45 -8.80 8.09
C GLN A 613 2.93 -10.22 8.48
N GLN A 614 4.21 -10.55 8.28
CA GLN A 614 4.80 -11.84 8.68
C GLN A 614 5.39 -11.85 10.11
N ALA A 615 5.39 -10.72 10.81
CA ALA A 615 5.84 -10.67 12.20
C ALA A 615 4.65 -10.89 13.13
N ALA A 616 4.51 -12.11 13.67
CA ALA A 616 3.76 -12.34 14.91
C ALA A 616 4.29 -11.41 16.02
N PRO A 617 3.49 -11.02 17.03
CA PRO A 617 3.90 -10.07 18.07
C PRO A 617 4.88 -10.72 19.05
N SER A 618 6.06 -11.09 18.58
CA SER A 618 7.22 -11.42 19.40
C SER A 618 8.06 -10.17 19.58
N ARG A 619 8.24 -9.77 20.84
CA ARG A 619 8.99 -8.59 21.27
C ARG A 619 10.39 -8.57 20.62
N PRO A 620 10.90 -7.41 20.15
CA PRO A 620 12.16 -7.37 19.41
C PRO A 620 13.33 -7.76 20.31
N CYS A 621 13.80 -9.00 20.19
CA CYS A 621 15.07 -9.42 20.75
C CYS A 621 16.19 -8.92 19.83
N TYR A 622 17.12 -8.15 20.38
CA TYR A 622 18.26 -7.61 19.67
C TYR A 622 19.17 -8.76 19.17
N SER A 623 19.34 -8.91 17.86
CA SER A 623 20.19 -9.95 17.26
C SER A 623 21.57 -9.40 16.94
N PHE A 624 22.57 -9.76 17.76
CA PHE A 624 23.97 -9.38 17.56
C PHE A 624 24.50 -9.80 16.18
N LYS A 625 24.13 -11.01 15.71
CA LYS A 625 24.48 -11.49 14.35
C LYS A 625 23.97 -10.56 13.24
N LYS A 626 22.80 -9.95 13.42
CA LYS A 626 22.22 -9.01 12.43
C LYS A 626 22.91 -7.65 12.47
N SER A 627 23.26 -7.14 13.66
CA SER A 627 24.06 -5.91 13.79
C SER A 627 25.44 -6.07 13.18
N LEU A 628 26.12 -7.19 13.45
CA LEU A 628 27.45 -7.48 12.93
C LEU A 628 27.45 -7.49 11.39
N LYS A 629 26.50 -8.19 10.75
CA LYS A 629 26.37 -8.20 9.27
C LYS A 629 26.21 -6.80 8.66
N VAL A 630 25.43 -5.93 9.30
CA VAL A 630 25.24 -4.55 8.83
C VAL A 630 26.54 -3.75 8.97
N LYS A 631 27.24 -3.89 10.11
CA LYS A 631 28.53 -3.23 10.33
C LYS A 631 29.59 -3.69 9.32
N THR A 632 29.72 -5.00 9.08
CA THR A 632 30.67 -5.54 8.10
C THR A 632 30.39 -5.02 6.69
N ALA A 633 29.11 -4.92 6.30
CA ALA A 633 28.74 -4.36 5.00
C ALA A 633 29.08 -2.87 4.86
N VAL A 634 28.88 -2.08 5.93
CA VAL A 634 29.27 -0.65 5.95
C VAL A 634 30.80 -0.51 5.86
N PHE A 635 31.56 -1.30 6.61
CA PHE A 635 33.03 -1.29 6.54
C PHE A 635 33.54 -1.69 5.16
N ALA A 636 32.98 -2.74 4.55
CA ALA A 636 33.33 -3.14 3.19
C ALA A 636 33.06 -2.01 2.18
N GLY A 637 31.94 -1.30 2.32
CA GLY A 637 31.61 -0.13 1.49
C GLY A 637 32.61 1.01 1.66
N ILE A 638 32.99 1.34 2.89
CA ILE A 638 34.00 2.39 3.17
C ILE A 638 35.36 1.98 2.60
N SER A 639 35.80 0.74 2.81
CA SER A 639 37.07 0.24 2.24
C SER A 639 37.08 0.28 0.72
N LEU A 640 35.95 -0.02 0.06
CA LEU A 640 35.83 0.08 -1.40
C LEU A 640 35.94 1.53 -1.89
N VAL A 641 35.31 2.48 -1.17
CA VAL A 641 35.39 3.92 -1.49
C VAL A 641 36.81 4.44 -1.28
N VAL A 642 37.49 4.04 -0.21
CA VAL A 642 38.89 4.41 0.05
C VAL A 642 39.81 3.82 -1.00
N ALA A 643 39.63 2.55 -1.38
CA ALA A 643 40.40 1.91 -2.44
C ALA A 643 40.16 2.56 -3.82
N ALA A 644 38.91 2.91 -4.14
CA ALA A 644 38.56 3.64 -5.36
C ALA A 644 39.15 5.05 -5.36
N GLY A 645 39.14 5.74 -4.21
CA GLY A 645 39.77 7.03 -4.02
C GLY A 645 41.29 6.96 -4.18
N PHE A 646 41.94 5.94 -3.60
CA PHE A 646 43.37 5.69 -3.77
C PHE A 646 43.72 5.39 -5.23
N PHE A 647 42.92 4.57 -5.91
CA PHE A 647 43.09 4.29 -7.33
C PHE A 647 42.94 5.56 -8.20
N LEU A 648 41.92 6.40 -7.91
CA LEU A 648 41.72 7.68 -8.57
C LEU A 648 42.89 8.64 -8.33
N VAL A 649 43.36 8.77 -7.09
CA VAL A 649 44.51 9.61 -6.74
C VAL A 649 45.77 9.12 -7.46
N ASN A 650 46.02 7.81 -7.49
CA ASN A 650 47.20 7.23 -8.15
C ASN A 650 47.12 7.33 -9.69
N HIS A 651 45.92 7.24 -10.27
CA HIS A 651 45.72 7.33 -11.72
C HIS A 651 45.74 8.76 -12.26
N TYR A 652 45.33 9.75 -11.45
CA TYR A 652 45.29 11.18 -11.80
C TYR A 652 46.38 12.01 -11.09
N PHE A 653 47.43 11.35 -10.59
CA PHE A 653 48.44 11.90 -9.67
C PHE A 653 49.20 13.12 -10.22
N TRP A 654 49.39 13.22 -11.54
CA TRP A 654 50.07 14.35 -12.19
C TRP A 654 49.28 15.67 -12.10
N ALA A 655 47.95 15.64 -11.98
CA ALA A 655 47.11 16.85 -11.92
C ALA A 655 46.94 17.40 -10.49
N VAL A 656 47.16 16.57 -9.47
CA VAL A 656 46.91 16.89 -8.04
C VAL A 656 48.20 17.31 -7.31
N ASN A 657 49.36 17.02 -7.89
CA ASN A 657 50.69 17.18 -7.29
C ASN A 657 50.99 18.63 -6.84
N ALA A 658 50.53 19.65 -7.55
CA ALA A 658 50.82 21.06 -7.21
C ALA A 658 50.11 21.57 -5.93
N HIS A 659 48.96 20.99 -5.55
CA HIS A 659 48.20 21.38 -4.35
C HIS A 659 48.49 20.49 -3.15
N VAL A 660 48.91 19.25 -3.37
CA VAL A 660 49.31 18.34 -2.28
C VAL A 660 50.66 18.72 -1.70
N TYR A 661 51.63 19.16 -2.52
CA TYR A 661 52.93 19.63 -2.01
C TYR A 661 52.82 20.82 -1.05
N THR A 662 51.87 21.73 -1.27
CA THR A 662 51.62 22.88 -0.38
C THR A 662 50.95 22.44 0.92
N ALA A 663 49.97 21.53 0.85
CA ALA A 663 49.31 20.99 2.03
C ALA A 663 50.24 20.10 2.88
N GLU A 664 51.08 19.29 2.24
CA GLU A 664 52.06 18.41 2.89
C GLU A 664 53.19 19.24 3.51
N PHE A 665 53.68 20.29 2.85
CA PHE A 665 54.62 21.25 3.43
C PHE A 665 54.04 21.94 4.66
N HIS A 666 52.80 22.43 4.59
CA HIS A 666 52.13 23.07 5.73
C HIS A 666 51.89 22.10 6.89
N LEU A 667 51.50 20.86 6.61
CA LEU A 667 51.27 19.83 7.62
C LEU A 667 52.57 19.37 8.28
N MET A 668 53.64 19.18 7.50
CA MET A 668 54.98 18.85 8.03
C MET A 668 55.59 20.02 8.81
N PHE A 669 55.42 21.26 8.35
CA PHE A 669 55.82 22.46 9.09
C PHE A 669 55.07 22.57 10.43
N LEU A 670 53.76 22.33 10.44
CA LEU A 670 52.93 22.24 11.63
C LEU A 670 53.41 21.15 12.60
N LEU A 671 53.62 19.93 12.11
CA LEU A 671 54.07 18.79 12.91
C LEU A 671 55.45 19.01 13.54
N LYS A 672 56.43 19.49 12.77
CA LYS A 672 57.80 19.73 13.24
C LYS A 672 57.87 20.85 14.29
N ASN A 673 57.07 21.89 14.13
CA ASN A 673 57.07 23.03 15.05
C ASN A 673 56.14 22.85 16.27
N LEU A 674 55.05 22.07 16.16
CA LEU A 674 54.22 21.67 17.30
C LEU A 674 55.03 20.89 18.35
N GLN A 675 56.00 20.08 17.90
CA GLN A 675 56.92 19.38 18.80
C GLN A 675 57.96 20.29 19.47
N ALA A 676 58.30 21.45 18.87
CA ALA A 676 59.29 22.39 19.38
C ALA A 676 58.71 23.51 20.28
N ALA A 677 57.38 23.59 20.42
CA ALA A 677 56.65 24.52 21.31
C ALA A 677 57.00 26.02 21.19
N ASN A 678 57.43 26.50 20.02
CA ASN A 678 57.77 27.92 19.81
C ASN A 678 56.53 28.76 19.42
N LEU A 679 55.95 29.46 20.40
CA LEU A 679 54.65 30.15 20.29
C LEU A 679 54.67 31.41 19.40
N GLU A 680 55.81 32.09 19.32
CA GLU A 680 55.95 33.37 18.61
C GLU A 680 55.85 33.17 17.08
N LEU A 681 56.56 32.16 16.57
CA LEU A 681 56.53 31.76 15.16
C LEU A 681 55.14 31.28 14.69
N PHE A 682 54.41 30.57 15.57
CA PHE A 682 53.05 30.12 15.28
C PHE A 682 52.06 31.28 15.16
N THR A 683 52.22 32.30 16.00
CA THR A 683 51.34 33.47 16.02
C THR A 683 51.48 34.26 14.72
N ASP A 684 52.71 34.48 14.25
CA ASP A 684 52.97 35.17 12.98
C ASP A 684 52.54 34.36 11.75
N TYR A 685 52.73 33.03 11.78
CA TYR A 685 52.32 32.14 10.69
C TYR A 685 50.80 32.12 10.46
N PHE A 686 49.99 32.23 11.53
CA PHE A 686 48.53 32.19 11.44
C PHE A 686 47.84 33.54 11.25
N LYS A 687 48.58 34.64 11.49
CA LYS A 687 48.08 36.02 11.34
C LYS A 687 47.46 36.33 9.97
N PRO A 688 48.06 35.92 8.82
CA PRO A 688 47.47 36.16 7.49
C PRO A 688 46.37 35.16 7.10
N MET A 689 46.23 34.03 7.80
CA MET A 689 45.24 32.99 7.45
C MET A 689 43.82 33.27 8.00
N GLY A 690 43.69 34.15 8.99
CA GLY A 690 42.41 34.41 9.67
C GLY A 690 41.34 35.10 8.82
N THR A 691 41.71 35.71 7.69
CA THR A 691 40.82 36.56 6.87
C THR A 691 40.23 35.86 5.65
N SER A 692 40.67 34.64 5.33
CA SER A 692 40.22 33.89 4.14
C SER A 692 39.49 32.59 4.50
N LEU A 693 38.51 32.20 3.69
CA LEU A 693 37.76 30.95 3.87
C LEU A 693 38.66 29.70 3.80
N ASN A 694 39.74 29.75 3.02
CA ASN A 694 40.71 28.65 2.94
C ASN A 694 41.58 28.54 4.19
N GLY A 695 42.03 29.68 4.73
CA GLY A 695 42.76 29.72 6.00
C GLY A 695 41.90 29.28 7.18
N PHE A 696 40.61 29.62 7.17
CA PHE A 696 39.60 29.11 8.12
C PHE A 696 39.58 27.58 8.15
N VAL A 697 39.51 26.93 6.99
CA VAL A 697 39.47 25.46 6.89
C VAL A 697 40.79 24.85 7.37
N LEU A 698 41.94 25.44 7.02
CA LEU A 698 43.24 24.95 7.45
C LEU A 698 43.41 25.01 8.98
N LEU A 699 42.99 26.12 9.60
CA LEU A 699 43.02 26.33 11.06
C LEU A 699 42.12 25.34 11.80
N LEU A 700 40.92 25.09 11.25
CA LEU A 700 40.00 24.09 11.79
C LEU A 700 40.58 22.68 11.70
N LEU A 701 41.18 22.32 10.56
CA LEU A 701 41.82 21.02 10.35
C LEU A 701 43.04 20.82 11.26
N ALA A 702 43.86 21.85 11.46
CA ALA A 702 45.01 21.79 12.36
C ALA A 702 44.59 21.57 13.82
N ASN A 703 43.55 22.27 14.28
CA ASN A 703 42.97 22.06 15.61
C ASN A 703 42.36 20.66 15.77
N LEU A 704 41.65 20.16 14.75
CA LEU A 704 41.11 18.80 14.73
C LEU A 704 42.22 17.76 14.77
N PHE A 705 43.30 17.98 14.02
CA PHE A 705 44.46 17.11 13.98
C PHE A 705 45.17 17.04 15.33
N GLN A 706 45.44 18.18 15.97
CA GLN A 706 46.03 18.20 17.32
C GLN A 706 45.11 17.52 18.34
N GLY A 707 43.81 17.84 18.33
CA GLY A 707 42.83 17.28 19.27
C GLY A 707 42.61 15.77 19.11
N PHE A 708 42.83 15.22 17.92
CA PHE A 708 42.64 13.79 17.64
C PHE A 708 43.93 12.98 17.80
N TRP A 709 45.06 13.43 17.25
CA TRP A 709 46.31 12.68 17.20
C TRP A 709 47.26 12.95 18.38
N LEU A 710 47.20 14.14 18.97
CA LEU A 710 48.03 14.53 20.12
C LEU A 710 47.16 15.01 21.29
N PRO A 711 46.21 14.16 21.76
CA PRO A 711 45.19 14.55 22.75
C PRO A 711 45.77 14.91 24.14
N PHE A 712 47.05 14.64 24.37
CA PHE A 712 47.78 14.92 25.61
C PHE A 712 48.75 16.11 25.50
N SER A 713 48.79 16.79 24.34
CA SER A 713 49.63 17.97 24.14
C SER A 713 49.00 19.23 24.77
N LYS A 714 49.85 20.17 25.22
CA LYS A 714 49.39 21.49 25.65
C LYS A 714 48.61 22.15 24.51
N PRO A 715 47.55 22.94 24.78
CA PRO A 715 46.73 23.57 23.74
C PRO A 715 47.44 24.77 23.08
N ILE A 716 48.66 24.55 22.58
CA ILE A 716 49.57 25.53 21.99
C ILE A 716 48.93 26.25 20.80
N LEU A 717 48.14 25.55 19.97
CA LEU A 717 47.38 26.18 18.89
C LEU A 717 46.32 27.14 19.40
N VAL A 718 45.63 26.80 20.49
CA VAL A 718 44.54 27.63 21.04
C VAL A 718 45.13 28.93 21.58
N THR A 719 46.25 28.85 22.30
CA THR A 719 46.97 30.02 22.81
C THR A 719 47.56 30.87 21.68
N ALA A 720 48.14 30.26 20.65
CA ALA A 720 48.65 30.96 19.47
C ALA A 720 47.54 31.62 18.64
N GLN A 721 46.38 30.98 18.49
CA GLN A 721 45.23 31.53 17.76
C GLN A 721 44.57 32.69 18.51
N VAL A 722 44.44 32.57 19.83
CA VAL A 722 43.97 33.68 20.69
C VAL A 722 44.93 34.86 20.60
N GLY A 723 46.24 34.62 20.61
CA GLY A 723 47.26 35.65 20.42
C GLY A 723 47.21 36.31 19.03
N ALA A 724 46.95 35.53 17.97
CA ALA A 724 46.97 36.02 16.59
C ALA A 724 45.68 36.74 16.15
N GLN A 725 44.50 36.29 16.62
CA GLN A 725 43.19 36.72 16.11
C GLN A 725 42.28 37.36 17.16
N GLY A 726 42.76 37.48 18.40
CA GLY A 726 42.00 37.99 19.53
C GLY A 726 41.16 36.93 20.24
N LEU A 727 40.83 37.21 21.50
CA LEU A 727 40.26 36.26 22.46
C LEU A 727 38.97 35.59 21.97
N MET A 728 38.00 36.37 21.47
CA MET A 728 36.70 35.84 21.07
C MET A 728 36.75 34.92 19.86
N VAL A 729 37.54 35.29 18.85
CA VAL A 729 37.66 34.54 17.60
C VAL A 729 38.40 33.23 17.85
N GLY A 730 39.55 33.27 18.52
CA GLY A 730 40.32 32.07 18.86
C GLY A 730 39.55 31.06 19.72
N LEU A 731 38.73 31.54 20.67
CA LEU A 731 37.89 30.67 21.50
C LEU A 731 36.76 30.01 20.71
N LEU A 732 36.11 30.75 19.80
CA LEU A 732 35.03 30.22 18.96
C LEU A 732 35.55 29.10 18.04
N PHE A 733 36.73 29.29 17.44
CA PHE A 733 37.37 28.29 16.59
C PHE A 733 37.70 27.01 17.35
N SER A 734 38.26 27.17 18.54
CA SER A 734 38.61 26.05 19.41
C SER A 734 37.37 25.27 19.85
N TYR A 735 36.27 25.98 20.16
CA TYR A 735 34.99 25.36 20.48
C TYR A 735 34.38 24.59 19.30
N LEU A 736 34.38 25.17 18.10
CA LEU A 736 33.81 24.53 16.91
C LEU A 736 34.57 23.26 16.52
N SER A 737 35.91 23.27 16.62
CA SER A 737 36.76 22.09 16.44
C SER A 737 36.43 20.99 17.46
N LEU A 738 36.30 21.38 18.73
CA LEU A 738 35.97 20.45 19.82
C LEU A 738 34.60 19.80 19.61
N LEU A 739 33.64 20.58 19.11
CA LEU A 739 32.27 20.12 18.86
C LEU A 739 32.24 19.15 17.66
N LEU A 740 32.98 19.44 16.59
CA LEU A 740 33.07 18.57 15.42
C LEU A 740 33.73 17.22 15.76
N SER A 741 34.90 17.27 16.42
CA SER A 741 35.61 16.07 16.89
C SER A 741 34.76 15.28 17.89
N GLY A 742 34.03 15.97 18.77
CA GLY A 742 33.11 15.34 19.71
C GLY A 742 31.95 14.61 19.05
N ILE A 743 31.32 15.20 18.03
CA ILE A 743 30.24 14.54 17.29
C ILE A 743 30.75 13.29 16.56
N LEU A 744 31.92 13.38 15.94
CA LEU A 744 32.54 12.26 15.22
C LEU A 744 32.87 11.11 16.18
N SER A 745 33.54 11.40 17.30
CA SER A 745 33.87 10.41 18.32
C SER A 745 32.63 9.81 18.99
N PHE A 746 31.57 10.61 19.23
CA PHE A 746 30.29 10.11 19.73
C PHE A 746 29.63 9.15 18.75
N GLY A 747 29.57 9.52 17.46
CA GLY A 747 28.99 8.69 16.41
C GLY A 747 29.74 7.38 16.25
N PHE A 748 31.08 7.45 16.22
CA PHE A 748 31.97 6.30 16.10
C PHE A 748 31.82 5.34 17.27
N ALA A 749 31.89 5.83 18.52
CA ALA A 749 31.73 5.01 19.72
C ALA A 749 30.34 4.39 19.81
N ARG A 750 29.28 5.15 19.47
CA ARG A 750 27.91 4.64 19.45
C ARG A 750 27.71 3.56 18.39
N PHE A 751 28.36 3.69 17.24
CA PHE A 751 28.29 2.70 16.18
C PHE A 751 29.07 1.43 16.53
N LEU A 752 30.34 1.54 16.96
CA LEU A 752 31.18 0.37 17.23
C LEU A 752 30.86 -0.30 18.56
N LEU A 753 30.85 0.47 19.65
CA LEU A 753 30.78 -0.01 21.03
C LEU A 753 29.35 0.03 21.61
N GLY A 754 28.39 0.66 20.91
CA GLY A 754 26.98 0.77 21.36
C GLY A 754 26.21 -0.56 21.44
N ASP A 755 26.81 -1.65 20.96
CA ASP A 755 26.30 -3.02 21.01
C ASP A 755 26.82 -3.82 22.22
N ILE A 756 27.83 -3.31 22.93
CA ILE A 756 28.41 -3.93 24.14
C ILE A 756 27.41 -3.85 25.31
N ARG A 757 26.66 -2.74 25.40
CA ARG A 757 25.72 -2.50 26.50
C ARG A 757 24.55 -3.51 26.57
N PRO A 758 23.93 -3.94 25.45
CA PRO A 758 22.99 -5.06 25.44
C PRO A 758 23.59 -6.40 25.88
N LEU A 759 24.85 -6.69 25.54
CA LEU A 759 25.54 -7.95 25.87
C LEU A 759 25.88 -8.05 27.36
N LEU A 760 26.29 -6.95 27.99
CA LEU A 760 26.51 -6.85 29.44
C LEU A 760 25.22 -6.95 30.28
N ARG A 761 24.04 -6.97 29.63
CA ARG A 761 22.72 -6.96 30.28
C ARG A 761 22.04 -8.34 30.31
N ASN A 762 22.79 -9.42 30.09
CA ASN A 762 22.30 -10.79 30.25
C ASN A 762 21.85 -11.01 31.71
N GLY A 763 20.53 -11.06 31.92
CA GLY A 763 19.93 -11.60 33.15
C GLY A 763 18.95 -10.71 33.92
N LYS A 764 18.69 -9.45 33.56
CA LYS A 764 17.66 -8.63 34.26
C LYS A 764 16.65 -7.98 33.32
N THR A 765 15.50 -8.63 33.25
CA THR A 765 14.27 -8.24 32.55
C THR A 765 13.53 -7.15 33.35
N GLY A 766 13.45 -5.94 32.80
CA GLY A 766 12.61 -4.86 33.33
C GLY A 766 12.89 -3.50 32.68
N PRO A 767 11.85 -2.63 32.54
CA PRO A 767 12.05 -1.25 32.08
C PRO A 767 12.92 -0.48 33.09
N PRO A 768 13.68 0.52 32.64
CA PRO A 768 14.61 1.24 33.51
C PRO A 768 13.83 1.92 34.65
N LYS A 769 14.09 1.53 35.91
CA LYS A 769 13.70 2.34 37.06
C LYS A 769 14.45 3.68 36.97
N ASN A 770 13.72 4.79 37.06
CA ASN A 770 14.18 6.18 36.91
C ASN A 770 15.30 6.63 37.89
N GLY A 771 15.84 5.75 38.74
CA GLY A 771 16.83 6.11 39.77
C GLY A 771 18.30 6.15 39.32
N ARG A 772 18.64 5.74 38.08
CA ARG A 772 20.05 5.59 37.63
C ARG A 772 20.60 6.76 36.80
N SER A 773 19.84 7.84 36.57
CA SER A 773 20.35 9.03 35.88
C SER A 773 21.29 9.86 36.74
N ARG A 774 21.11 9.91 38.07
CA ARG A 774 21.86 10.81 38.96
C ARG A 774 23.38 10.57 39.00
N LEU A 775 23.83 9.32 39.06
CA LEU A 775 25.27 9.00 39.09
C LEU A 775 25.96 9.37 37.75
N MET A 776 25.25 9.21 36.62
CA MET A 776 25.75 9.52 35.29
C MET A 776 25.69 11.02 34.95
N THR A 777 24.72 11.75 35.49
CA THR A 777 24.64 13.22 35.34
C THR A 777 25.66 13.96 36.20
N LEU A 778 26.17 13.36 37.27
CA LEU A 778 27.21 13.98 38.12
C LEU A 778 28.65 13.57 37.75
N GLY A 779 28.89 12.34 37.27
CA GLY A 779 30.25 11.87 36.98
C GLY A 779 30.88 12.44 35.70
N LEU A 780 30.09 12.66 34.64
CA LEU A 780 30.58 13.24 33.38
C LEU A 780 31.09 14.69 33.51
N PRO A 781 30.38 15.59 34.22
CA PRO A 781 30.87 16.95 34.49
C PRO A 781 32.18 16.98 35.27
N VAL A 782 32.32 16.14 36.31
CA VAL A 782 33.55 16.06 37.13
C VAL A 782 34.74 15.59 36.30
N ALA A 783 34.54 14.62 35.40
CA ALA A 783 35.59 14.14 34.52
C ALA A 783 35.97 15.17 33.43
N ALA A 784 35.04 16.03 33.00
CA ALA A 784 35.33 17.13 32.07
C ALA A 784 36.17 18.25 32.72
N ALA A 785 36.06 18.42 34.05
CA ALA A 785 36.81 19.39 34.83
C ALA A 785 38.28 19.00 35.08
N LEU A 786 38.65 17.73 34.89
CA LEU A 786 40.02 17.26 35.10
C LEU A 786 40.97 17.72 33.97
N PRO A 787 42.01 18.51 34.27
CA PRO A 787 42.99 19.04 33.32
C PRO A 787 43.58 18.02 32.33
N TRP A 788 43.93 16.84 32.84
CA TRP A 788 44.69 15.81 32.14
C TRP A 788 43.83 14.83 31.33
N LEU A 789 42.50 14.91 31.41
CA LEU A 789 41.62 14.03 30.65
C LEU A 789 41.29 14.66 29.28
N PRO A 790 41.39 13.93 28.15
CA PRO A 790 41.02 14.51 26.86
C PRO A 790 39.51 14.78 26.78
N LEU A 791 39.13 15.96 26.29
CA LEU A 791 37.72 16.36 26.12
C LEU A 791 36.96 15.45 25.13
N SER A 792 37.66 14.74 24.26
CA SER A 792 37.12 13.77 23.30
C SER A 792 36.72 12.41 23.92
N VAL A 793 37.20 12.08 25.12
CA VAL A 793 36.83 10.85 25.85
C VAL A 793 35.37 10.92 26.33
N MET A 794 34.90 12.12 26.68
CA MET A 794 33.52 12.36 27.13
C MET A 794 32.45 11.98 26.09
N PRO A 795 32.52 12.47 24.83
CA PRO A 795 31.58 12.07 23.79
C PRO A 795 31.67 10.59 23.42
N MET A 796 32.85 9.96 23.50
CA MET A 796 32.96 8.51 23.32
C MET A 796 32.18 7.75 24.40
N LEU A 797 32.41 8.06 25.67
CA LEU A 797 31.69 7.44 26.80
C LEU A 797 30.19 7.70 26.71
N ALA A 798 29.77 8.92 26.36
CA ALA A 798 28.38 9.27 26.14
C ALA A 798 27.75 8.46 24.99
N GLY A 799 28.50 8.22 23.91
CA GLY A 799 28.09 7.39 22.78
C GLY A 799 27.86 5.92 23.18
N VAL A 800 28.77 5.34 23.96
CA VAL A 800 28.63 3.97 24.53
C VAL A 800 27.43 3.88 25.48
N LEU A 801 27.28 4.89 26.35
CA LEU A 801 26.22 4.98 27.34
C LEU A 801 24.88 5.50 26.77
N ARG A 802 24.80 5.71 25.44
CA ARG A 802 23.61 6.20 24.72
C ARG A 802 22.97 7.45 25.37
N VAL A 803 23.80 8.36 25.87
CA VAL A 803 23.33 9.67 26.34
C VAL A 803 22.88 10.49 25.12
N PRO A 804 21.79 11.27 25.20
CA PRO A 804 21.37 12.14 24.10
C PRO A 804 22.48 13.10 23.68
N LEU A 805 22.72 13.22 22.36
CA LEU A 805 23.79 14.06 21.81
C LEU A 805 23.68 15.52 22.28
N ALA A 806 22.46 16.06 22.36
CA ALA A 806 22.22 17.41 22.85
C ALA A 806 22.75 17.63 24.28
N GLN A 807 22.60 16.64 25.17
CA GLN A 807 23.12 16.73 26.54
C GLN A 807 24.66 16.61 26.57
N THR A 808 25.23 15.75 25.72
CA THR A 808 26.69 15.61 25.57
C THR A 808 27.34 16.90 25.07
N SER A 809 26.74 17.57 24.09
CA SER A 809 27.25 18.84 23.55
C SER A 809 27.25 19.96 24.60
N VAL A 810 26.20 20.05 25.42
CA VAL A 810 26.14 21.03 26.53
C VAL A 810 27.23 20.77 27.56
N LEU A 811 27.44 19.50 27.95
CA LEU A 811 28.49 19.12 28.92
C LEU A 811 29.90 19.41 28.41
N MET A 812 30.18 19.18 27.12
CA MET A 812 31.47 19.52 26.51
C MET A 812 31.74 21.03 26.52
N GLY A 813 30.71 21.85 26.26
CA GLY A 813 30.82 23.30 26.33
C GLY A 813 31.10 23.81 27.74
N CYS A 814 30.39 23.30 28.74
CA CYS A 814 30.63 23.66 30.14
C CYS A 814 32.04 23.25 30.61
N GLY A 815 32.52 22.06 30.21
CA GLY A 815 33.86 21.60 30.55
C GLY A 815 34.99 22.44 29.93
N LEU A 816 34.82 22.88 28.68
CA LEU A 816 35.77 23.77 28.01
C LEU A 816 35.83 25.14 28.71
N LEU A 817 34.68 25.73 29.01
CA LEU A 817 34.60 27.01 29.73
C LEU A 817 35.27 26.94 31.11
N LEU A 818 35.03 25.86 31.85
CA LEU A 818 35.64 25.65 33.17
C LEU A 818 37.17 25.51 33.08
N ARG A 819 37.70 24.80 32.07
CA ARG A 819 39.16 24.70 31.85
C ARG A 819 39.79 26.04 31.50
N ILE A 820 39.12 26.85 30.69
CA ILE A 820 39.59 28.20 30.35
C ILE A 820 39.65 29.08 31.60
N VAL A 821 38.63 29.02 32.47
CA VAL A 821 38.61 29.76 33.74
C VAL A 821 39.73 29.30 34.68
N ILE A 822 39.97 27.98 34.79
CA ILE A 822 41.07 27.44 35.60
C ILE A 822 42.45 27.88 35.05
N LEU A 823 42.62 27.87 33.73
CA LEU A 823 43.86 28.33 33.07
C LEU A 823 44.13 29.82 33.30
N MET A 824 43.08 30.65 33.37
CA MET A 824 43.21 32.08 33.68
C MET A 824 43.53 32.33 35.16
N LEU A 825 43.01 31.49 36.08
CA LEU A 825 43.17 31.68 37.52
C LEU A 825 44.45 31.06 38.09
N ILE A 826 44.96 29.96 37.52
CA ILE A 826 46.15 29.26 38.03
C ILE A 826 47.04 28.82 36.85
N PRO A 827 47.84 29.74 36.27
CA PRO A 827 48.70 29.43 35.12
C PRO A 827 49.75 28.34 35.41
N SER A 828 50.21 28.22 36.67
CA SER A 828 51.24 27.28 37.11
C SER A 828 50.81 25.80 37.10
N LEU A 829 49.51 25.51 37.00
CA LEU A 829 48.98 24.13 36.96
C LEU A 829 49.21 23.44 35.60
N PHE A 830 49.68 24.17 34.58
CA PHE A 830 49.84 23.70 33.20
C PHE A 830 51.21 24.06 32.55
N ILE A 831 52.16 24.60 33.34
CA ILE A 831 53.55 24.85 32.92
C ILE A 831 54.37 23.57 33.04
#